data_AF-A0A1G7QTH0-F1
#
_entry.id   AF-A0A1G7QTH0-F1
#
_cell.length_a   1.000
_cell.length_b   1.000
_cell.length_c   1.000
_cell.angle_alpha   90.00
_cell.angle_beta   90.00
_cell.angle_gamma   90.00
#
_symmetry.space_group_name_H-M   'P 1'
#
loop_
_entity.id
_entity.type
_entity.pdbx_description
1 polymer ?
#
loop_
_entity_poly.entity_id
_entity_poly.type
_entity_poly.pdbx_seq_one_letter_code
_entity_poly.pdbx_strand_id
1 'polypeptide(L)'
;MTAATGTGTATASHRTALASILTVGGRLLSRVIDLLALIVLARLLTPADFGLIGIAMSLIFIVEAIMELPVSQVLLVERDITRPMMDTAFTLSLLRGIVLAIVIGAIAWPFAVAYGDMRLLPLVLALSIAPAVRGISNPRLALYCRDLDFRRTVATEIFGKLGSLAASTAVALATGSYWALAIGTIASPVIAAGLSFVLAPYLPTLSLREWPMFRNFLGWLSGAQLFSAFAWQIDRLVLGWLAIPAVVGRFTMADNLASIPGQVLLGPILGPLSAGLVAVREDPKRLQQAYLKTLSVVALVGFPVLTGTALLAQPLVSLALDDKWRSVAPVLQWLALAGIPGLLWTPLNALALALRRSNLIFNRQLTDFLVKVPLVIAAGWLFLVPGIAAARGIAALVLAALAIDAARRLSGVSAWAQVKAIGRPAIGCMAMAAVVLPALQLAPPGLSKIGLVLAIGLLGGLGALIFAGTTLLLWHGRGRPDGAEAMLLGLMGKMVLRGRFSPRAAPRSDAPLSTAETRDRMFAIATASNKSTADPAASSVYRILDILTQANLVQPVHPAPVPAVRHRETIRLTCLSCKKSLSLESPIALNAIHGSARAADFRMAAEFIDVAGHCASCRPHRPPIGAVHVDRQTDPPEFQSILTQSQITRRKRS
;
A
#
# COMPACT_ATOMS: atom_id res chain seq x y z
N MET A 1 -0.62 21.36 38.25
CA MET A 1 0.80 21.76 38.22
C MET A 1 1.66 20.51 38.24
N THR A 2 2.20 20.12 37.08
CA THR A 2 3.53 19.49 36.89
C THR A 2 3.75 19.47 35.38
N ALA A 3 4.91 19.97 34.98
CA ALA A 3 5.23 20.43 33.63
C ALA A 3 5.47 19.28 32.65
N ALA A 4 4.93 19.41 31.44
CA ALA A 4 5.34 18.64 30.27
C ALA A 4 5.80 19.62 29.18
N THR A 5 7.05 20.07 29.31
CA THR A 5 7.73 20.86 28.28
C THR A 5 8.65 19.95 27.46
N GLY A 6 8.56 20.07 26.13
CA GLY A 6 9.68 19.78 25.23
C GLY A 6 9.73 18.41 24.56
N THR A 7 8.87 18.15 23.57
CA THR A 7 9.15 17.15 22.49
C THR A 7 8.36 17.47 21.20
N GLY A 8 8.63 18.61 20.55
CA GLY A 8 7.80 19.10 19.44
C GLY A 8 8.10 18.55 18.04
N THR A 9 9.37 18.28 17.71
CA THR A 9 9.77 17.98 16.31
C THR A 9 10.39 16.58 16.14
N ALA A 10 10.94 16.00 17.22
CA ALA A 10 11.38 14.60 17.23
C ALA A 10 10.20 13.60 17.29
N THR A 11 8.99 14.03 17.67
CA THR A 11 7.86 13.13 17.98
C THR A 11 7.05 12.68 16.77
N ALA A 12 6.90 13.47 15.71
CA ALA A 12 6.14 13.07 14.53
C ALA A 12 6.88 11.99 13.71
N SER A 13 8.18 12.19 13.48
CA SER A 13 9.05 11.20 12.83
C SER A 13 9.21 9.93 13.69
N HIS A 14 9.33 10.07 15.01
CA HIS A 14 9.40 8.92 15.92
C HIS A 14 8.09 8.14 16.00
N ARG A 15 6.93 8.82 16.04
CA ARG A 15 5.61 8.16 16.04
C ARG A 15 5.33 7.43 14.73
N THR A 16 5.64 8.04 13.59
CA THR A 16 5.50 7.39 12.27
C THR A 16 6.43 6.18 12.12
N ALA A 17 7.67 6.27 12.62
CA ALA A 17 8.61 5.15 12.65
C ALA A 17 8.12 4.00 13.54
N LEU A 18 7.67 4.30 14.77
CA LEU A 18 7.11 3.29 15.68
C LEU A 18 5.84 2.65 15.12
N ALA A 19 4.94 3.45 14.53
CA ALA A 19 3.73 2.98 13.88
C ALA A 19 4.04 2.04 12.71
N SER A 20 5.07 2.37 11.92
CA SER A 20 5.53 1.53 10.81
C SER A 20 6.13 0.22 11.30
N ILE A 21 7.00 0.26 12.32
CA ILE A 21 7.60 -0.94 12.94
C ILE A 21 6.51 -1.83 13.53
N LEU A 22 5.53 -1.26 14.23
CA LEU A 22 4.43 -1.99 14.82
C LEU A 22 3.57 -2.67 13.75
N THR A 23 3.27 -1.98 12.65
CA THR A 23 2.44 -2.53 11.57
C THR A 23 3.18 -3.64 10.82
N VAL A 24 4.45 -3.42 10.49
CA VAL A 24 5.29 -4.43 9.82
C VAL A 24 5.50 -5.64 10.73
N GLY A 25 5.89 -5.42 12.00
CA GLY A 25 6.06 -6.47 12.99
C GLY A 25 4.77 -7.26 13.26
N GLY A 26 3.63 -6.56 13.36
CA GLY A 26 2.31 -7.17 13.52
C GLY A 26 1.91 -8.04 12.34
N ARG A 27 2.15 -7.57 11.10
CA ARG A 27 1.92 -8.37 9.88
C ARG A 27 2.83 -9.59 9.83
N LEU A 28 4.11 -9.44 10.15
CA LEU A 28 5.06 -10.54 10.20
C LEU A 28 4.64 -11.61 11.22
N LEU A 29 4.29 -11.19 12.44
CA LEU A 29 3.79 -12.08 13.48
C LEU A 29 2.50 -12.79 13.04
N SER A 30 1.60 -12.06 12.39
CA SER A 30 0.37 -12.62 11.83
C SER A 30 0.63 -13.68 10.74
N ARG A 31 1.71 -13.55 9.96
CA ARG A 31 2.12 -14.59 8.99
C ARG A 31 2.78 -15.79 9.65
N VAL A 32 3.53 -15.59 10.72
CA VAL A 32 4.08 -16.69 11.52
C VAL A 32 2.95 -17.51 12.14
N ILE A 33 1.89 -16.87 12.64
CA ILE A 33 0.71 -17.57 13.17
C ILE A 33 -0.01 -18.34 12.06
N ASP A 34 -0.22 -17.74 10.87
CA ASP A 34 -0.82 -18.45 9.73
C ASP A 34 -0.02 -19.69 9.34
N LEU A 35 1.31 -19.58 9.29
CA LEU A 35 2.21 -20.69 8.97
C LEU A 35 2.16 -21.79 10.02
N LEU A 36 2.16 -21.40 11.30
CA LEU A 36 2.01 -22.35 12.41
C LEU A 36 0.68 -23.10 12.30
N ALA A 37 -0.43 -22.39 12.08
CA ALA A 37 -1.75 -22.99 11.88
C ALA A 37 -1.77 -23.94 10.68
N LEU A 38 -1.17 -23.53 9.56
CA LEU A 38 -1.05 -24.37 8.37
C LEU A 38 -0.30 -25.67 8.68
N ILE A 39 0.85 -25.59 9.36
CA ILE A 39 1.67 -26.78 9.70
C ILE A 39 0.94 -27.68 10.69
N VAL A 40 0.38 -27.13 11.77
CA VAL A 40 -0.35 -27.90 12.79
C VAL A 40 -1.54 -28.63 12.16
N LEU A 41 -2.38 -27.93 11.41
CA LEU A 41 -3.55 -28.53 10.76
C LEU A 41 -3.16 -29.51 9.66
N ALA A 42 -2.08 -29.27 8.92
CA ALA A 42 -1.60 -30.20 7.90
C ALA A 42 -1.07 -31.53 8.49
N ARG A 43 -0.58 -31.53 9.73
CA ARG A 43 -0.22 -32.77 10.45
C ARG A 43 -1.46 -33.51 10.92
N LEU A 44 -2.45 -32.80 11.45
CA LEU A 44 -3.68 -33.41 11.98
C LEU A 44 -4.63 -33.92 10.89
N LEU A 45 -4.71 -33.25 9.74
CA LEU A 45 -5.70 -33.52 8.69
C LEU A 45 -5.11 -34.17 7.44
N THR A 46 -5.96 -34.65 6.55
CA THR A 46 -5.54 -35.29 5.30
C THR A 46 -5.44 -34.28 4.14
N PRO A 47 -4.67 -34.58 3.08
CA PRO A 47 -4.64 -33.72 1.89
C PRO A 47 -6.01 -33.55 1.22
N ALA A 48 -6.92 -34.51 1.33
CA ALA A 48 -8.27 -34.40 0.75
C ALA A 48 -9.09 -33.28 1.43
N ASP A 49 -8.96 -33.12 2.75
CA ASP A 49 -9.64 -32.08 3.52
C ASP A 49 -9.20 -30.67 3.08
N PHE A 50 -7.90 -30.49 2.87
CA PHE A 50 -7.33 -29.26 2.33
C PHE A 50 -7.80 -28.97 0.90
N GLY A 51 -8.02 -30.00 0.10
CA GLY A 51 -8.56 -29.86 -1.25
C GLY A 51 -10.00 -29.37 -1.24
N LEU A 52 -10.85 -30.00 -0.44
CA LEU A 52 -12.26 -29.62 -0.30
C LEU A 52 -12.41 -28.17 0.17
N ILE A 53 -11.65 -27.77 1.20
CA ILE A 53 -11.60 -26.39 1.70
C ILE A 53 -11.03 -25.45 0.65
N GLY A 54 -9.98 -25.85 -0.07
CA GLY A 54 -9.37 -25.03 -1.13
C GLY A 54 -10.36 -24.72 -2.26
N ILE A 55 -11.16 -25.69 -2.69
CA ILE A 55 -12.21 -25.50 -3.71
C ILE A 55 -13.30 -24.58 -3.18
N ALA A 56 -13.81 -24.84 -1.97
CA ALA A 56 -14.85 -24.01 -1.36
C ALA A 56 -14.38 -22.55 -1.20
N MET A 57 -13.17 -22.33 -0.67
CA MET A 57 -12.59 -21.00 -0.50
C MET A 57 -12.33 -20.28 -1.81
N SER A 58 -12.09 -21.00 -2.92
CA SER A 58 -11.91 -20.39 -4.24
C SER A 58 -13.17 -19.63 -4.67
N LEU A 59 -14.36 -20.22 -4.45
CA LEU A 59 -15.64 -19.56 -4.68
C LEU A 59 -15.80 -18.34 -3.76
N ILE A 60 -15.52 -18.50 -2.45
CA ILE A 60 -15.62 -17.40 -1.48
C ILE A 60 -14.75 -16.21 -1.91
N PHE A 61 -13.50 -16.45 -2.28
CA PHE A 61 -12.57 -15.38 -2.69
C PHE A 61 -13.00 -14.66 -3.96
N ILE A 62 -13.55 -15.39 -4.95
CA ILE A 62 -14.04 -14.76 -6.19
C ILE A 62 -15.22 -13.84 -5.87
N VAL A 63 -16.24 -14.35 -5.17
CA VAL A 63 -17.44 -13.55 -4.85
C VAL A 63 -17.08 -12.37 -3.94
N GLU A 64 -16.20 -12.57 -2.96
CA GLU A 64 -15.76 -11.50 -2.05
C GLU A 64 -15.01 -10.38 -2.77
N ALA A 65 -14.15 -10.71 -3.75
CA ALA A 65 -13.39 -9.75 -4.53
C ALA A 65 -14.28 -8.94 -5.48
N ILE A 66 -15.29 -9.57 -6.09
CA ILE A 66 -16.25 -8.89 -6.98
C ILE A 66 -17.08 -7.88 -6.20
N MET A 67 -17.52 -8.26 -4.99
CA MET A 67 -18.38 -7.43 -4.15
C MET A 67 -17.59 -6.64 -3.12
N GLU A 68 -16.30 -6.37 -3.36
CA GLU A 68 -15.45 -5.64 -2.44
C GLU A 68 -15.81 -4.14 -2.41
N LEU A 69 -16.18 -3.65 -1.21
CA LEU A 69 -16.43 -2.24 -0.98
C LEU A 69 -15.25 -1.63 -0.21
N PRO A 70 -14.56 -0.61 -0.76
CA PRO A 70 -13.41 0.03 -0.11
C PRO A 70 -13.83 1.03 0.99
N VAL A 71 -14.76 0.64 1.89
CA VAL A 71 -15.37 1.51 2.90
C VAL A 71 -14.33 2.14 3.84
N SER A 72 -13.37 1.34 4.30
CA SER A 72 -12.31 1.81 5.21
C SER A 72 -11.39 2.85 4.56
N GLN A 73 -11.15 2.75 3.25
CA GLN A 73 -10.30 3.69 2.51
C GLN A 73 -10.97 5.06 2.38
N VAL A 74 -12.30 5.09 2.23
CA VAL A 74 -13.07 6.35 2.20
C VAL A 74 -12.94 7.09 3.53
N LEU A 75 -13.12 6.38 4.65
CA LEU A 75 -12.96 6.98 5.98
C LEU A 75 -11.53 7.46 6.24
N LEU A 76 -10.50 6.77 5.72
CA LEU A 76 -9.09 7.16 5.89
C LEU A 76 -8.72 8.45 5.16
N VAL A 77 -9.32 8.72 4.01
CA VAL A 77 -9.01 9.90 3.18
C VAL A 77 -9.77 11.14 3.65
N GLU A 78 -10.93 10.96 4.28
CA GLU A 78 -11.77 12.07 4.69
C GLU A 78 -11.21 12.86 5.88
N ARG A 79 -11.31 14.19 5.79
CA ARG A 79 -10.71 15.11 6.78
C ARG A 79 -11.55 15.16 8.06
N ASP A 80 -12.87 15.33 7.90
CA ASP A 80 -13.80 15.54 9.02
C ASP A 80 -14.75 14.34 9.15
N ILE A 81 -14.33 13.33 9.90
CA ILE A 81 -15.14 12.13 10.14
C ILE A 81 -16.19 12.43 11.20
N THR A 82 -17.46 12.41 10.79
CA THR A 82 -18.60 12.57 11.69
C THR A 82 -19.21 11.23 12.09
N ARG A 83 -20.00 11.19 13.16
CA ARG A 83 -20.71 9.96 13.59
C ARG A 83 -21.62 9.37 12.49
N PRO A 84 -22.46 10.17 11.79
CA PRO A 84 -23.27 9.66 10.68
C PRO A 84 -22.47 8.96 9.58
N MET A 85 -21.23 9.38 9.33
CA MET A 85 -20.35 8.75 8.35
C MET A 85 -19.85 7.38 8.81
N MET A 86 -19.50 7.24 10.10
CA MET A 86 -19.13 5.94 10.67
C MET A 86 -20.32 4.97 10.71
N ASP A 87 -21.51 5.49 11.04
CA ASP A 87 -22.76 4.73 11.03
C ASP A 87 -23.12 4.26 9.62
N THR A 88 -22.93 5.13 8.62
CA THR A 88 -23.09 4.78 7.19
C THR A 88 -22.08 3.73 6.77
N ALA A 89 -20.80 3.90 7.11
CA ALA A 89 -19.75 2.94 6.79
C ALA A 89 -20.03 1.54 7.38
N PHE A 90 -20.48 1.48 8.64
CA PHE A 90 -20.87 0.22 9.28
C PHE A 90 -22.08 -0.40 8.59
N THR A 91 -23.14 0.39 8.34
CA THR A 91 -24.37 -0.10 7.69
C THR A 91 -24.08 -0.67 6.30
N LEU A 92 -23.21 -0.03 5.52
CA LEU A 92 -22.79 -0.52 4.21
C LEU A 92 -21.96 -1.80 4.29
N SER A 93 -21.07 -1.89 5.27
CA SER A 93 -20.24 -3.08 5.48
C SER A 93 -21.09 -4.28 5.93
N LEU A 94 -22.08 -4.04 6.80
CA LEU A 94 -23.06 -5.03 7.22
C LEU A 94 -23.95 -5.48 6.05
N LEU A 95 -24.49 -4.53 5.27
CA LEU A 95 -25.31 -4.85 4.10
C LEU A 95 -24.51 -5.66 3.07
N ARG A 96 -23.26 -5.27 2.79
CA ARG A 96 -22.35 -6.05 1.95
C ARG A 96 -22.18 -7.48 2.47
N GLY A 97 -21.97 -7.65 3.77
CA GLY A 97 -21.82 -8.96 4.38
C GLY A 97 -23.05 -9.85 4.21
N ILE A 98 -24.25 -9.28 4.39
CA ILE A 98 -25.52 -9.98 4.17
C ILE A 98 -25.69 -10.36 2.71
N VAL A 99 -25.47 -9.43 1.77
CA VAL A 99 -25.57 -9.69 0.34
C VAL A 99 -24.58 -10.78 -0.08
N LEU A 100 -23.33 -10.74 0.42
CA LEU A 100 -22.33 -11.77 0.18
C LEU A 100 -22.82 -13.15 0.63
N ALA A 101 -23.36 -13.26 1.85
CA ALA A 101 -23.88 -14.52 2.37
C ALA A 101 -25.05 -15.05 1.51
N ILE A 102 -25.97 -14.19 1.09
CA ILE A 102 -27.10 -14.57 0.23
C ILE A 102 -26.63 -15.04 -1.14
N VAL A 103 -25.74 -14.28 -1.80
CA VAL A 103 -25.21 -14.63 -3.13
C VAL A 103 -24.43 -15.94 -3.07
N ILE A 104 -23.55 -16.11 -2.08
CA ILE A 104 -22.80 -17.36 -1.89
C ILE A 104 -23.76 -18.51 -1.61
N GLY A 105 -24.77 -18.31 -0.76
CA GLY A 105 -25.76 -19.35 -0.46
C GLY A 105 -26.60 -19.77 -1.67
N ALA A 106 -26.97 -18.82 -2.53
CA ALA A 106 -27.68 -19.11 -3.78
C ALA A 106 -26.81 -19.91 -4.77
N ILE A 107 -25.49 -19.65 -4.81
CA ILE A 107 -24.54 -20.34 -5.69
C ILE A 107 -24.06 -21.67 -5.09
N ALA A 108 -24.17 -21.88 -3.77
CA ALA A 108 -23.62 -23.05 -3.08
C ALA A 108 -24.18 -24.39 -3.62
N TRP A 109 -25.49 -24.46 -3.88
CA TRP A 109 -26.13 -25.66 -4.43
C TRP A 109 -25.64 -26.02 -5.84
N PRO A 110 -25.77 -25.13 -6.86
CA PRO A 110 -25.28 -25.45 -8.20
C PRO A 110 -23.77 -25.69 -8.22
N PHE A 111 -23.01 -25.03 -7.35
CA PHE A 111 -21.58 -25.27 -7.20
C PHE A 111 -21.27 -26.68 -6.68
N ALA A 112 -21.96 -27.15 -5.63
CA ALA A 112 -21.78 -28.50 -5.11
C ALA A 112 -22.17 -29.58 -6.13
N VAL A 113 -23.24 -29.35 -6.89
CA VAL A 113 -23.66 -30.23 -8.01
C VAL A 113 -22.60 -30.26 -9.11
N ALA A 114 -22.07 -29.11 -9.52
CA ALA A 114 -21.09 -29.00 -10.61
C ALA A 114 -19.77 -29.73 -10.30
N TYR A 115 -19.35 -29.74 -9.03
CA TYR A 115 -18.17 -30.47 -8.57
C TYR A 115 -18.45 -31.94 -8.18
N GLY A 116 -19.72 -32.37 -8.17
CA GLY A 116 -20.11 -33.73 -7.82
C GLY A 116 -19.87 -34.10 -6.35
N ASP A 117 -19.73 -33.12 -5.45
CA ASP A 117 -19.48 -33.36 -4.01
C ASP A 117 -20.42 -32.52 -3.15
N MET A 118 -21.48 -33.16 -2.64
CA MET A 118 -22.49 -32.50 -1.79
C MET A 118 -21.96 -32.03 -0.43
N ARG A 119 -20.76 -32.45 -0.02
CA ARG A 119 -20.11 -31.90 1.19
C ARG A 119 -19.76 -30.42 1.01
N LEU A 120 -19.61 -29.94 -0.23
CA LEU A 120 -19.35 -28.53 -0.53
C LEU A 120 -20.53 -27.63 -0.14
N LEU A 121 -21.78 -28.11 -0.20
CA LEU A 121 -22.96 -27.30 0.10
C LEU A 121 -22.94 -26.74 1.54
N PRO A 122 -22.98 -27.58 2.60
CA PRO A 122 -22.97 -27.08 3.97
C PRO A 122 -21.64 -26.36 4.29
N LEU A 123 -20.55 -26.75 3.64
CA LEU A 123 -19.25 -26.14 3.83
C LEU A 123 -19.20 -24.70 3.29
N VAL A 124 -19.66 -24.46 2.06
CA VAL A 124 -19.71 -23.14 1.44
C VAL A 124 -20.66 -22.21 2.20
N LEU A 125 -21.82 -22.72 2.63
CA LEU A 125 -22.77 -21.98 3.48
C LEU A 125 -22.16 -21.57 4.81
N ALA A 126 -21.39 -22.45 5.45
CA ALA A 126 -20.70 -22.10 6.69
C ALA A 126 -19.56 -21.08 6.44
N LEU A 127 -18.76 -21.28 5.40
CA LEU A 127 -17.63 -20.40 5.07
C LEU A 127 -18.08 -19.00 4.65
N SER A 128 -19.30 -18.81 4.13
CA SER A 128 -19.84 -17.49 3.79
C SER A 128 -20.04 -16.60 5.03
N ILE A 129 -20.11 -17.17 6.23
CA ILE A 129 -20.17 -16.44 7.49
C ILE A 129 -18.90 -15.60 7.69
N ALA A 130 -17.74 -16.11 7.29
CA ALA A 130 -16.46 -15.43 7.49
C ALA A 130 -16.40 -14.03 6.82
N PRO A 131 -16.64 -13.87 5.50
CA PRO A 131 -16.70 -12.56 4.88
C PRO A 131 -17.90 -11.72 5.34
N ALA A 132 -19.02 -12.34 5.71
CA ALA A 132 -20.17 -11.61 6.26
C ALA A 132 -19.83 -10.91 7.58
N VAL A 133 -19.15 -11.62 8.48
CA VAL A 133 -18.74 -11.10 9.78
C VAL A 133 -17.62 -10.07 9.67
N ARG A 134 -16.74 -10.15 8.66
CA ARG A 134 -15.76 -9.08 8.39
C ARG A 134 -16.44 -7.72 8.23
N GLY A 135 -17.65 -7.68 7.68
CA GLY A 135 -18.47 -6.46 7.54
C GLY A 135 -18.98 -5.86 8.86
N ILE A 136 -18.93 -6.60 9.96
CA ILE A 136 -19.41 -6.19 11.30
C ILE A 136 -18.28 -5.53 12.12
N SER A 137 -17.07 -5.44 11.58
CA SER A 137 -15.94 -4.81 12.27
C SER A 137 -16.22 -3.35 12.64
N ASN A 138 -15.77 -2.90 13.81
CA ASN A 138 -16.05 -1.56 14.30
C ASN A 138 -15.44 -0.47 13.38
N PRO A 139 -16.24 0.47 12.83
CA PRO A 139 -15.74 1.50 11.92
C PRO A 139 -14.76 2.47 12.59
N ARG A 140 -14.80 2.61 13.93
CA ARG A 140 -13.91 3.48 14.70
C ARG A 140 -12.45 3.03 14.66
N LEU A 141 -12.15 1.78 14.26
CA LEU A 141 -10.77 1.35 14.00
C LEU A 141 -10.08 2.17 12.90
N ALA A 142 -10.85 2.69 11.93
CA ALA A 142 -10.30 3.55 10.88
C ALA A 142 -9.76 4.88 11.45
N LEU A 143 -10.39 5.44 12.49
CA LEU A 143 -9.91 6.64 13.18
C LEU A 143 -8.56 6.41 13.85
N TYR A 144 -8.39 5.26 14.53
CA TYR A 144 -7.11 4.92 15.15
C TYR A 144 -6.00 4.72 14.12
N CYS A 145 -6.31 4.11 12.97
CA CYS A 145 -5.37 4.01 11.86
C CYS A 145 -4.98 5.40 11.33
N ARG A 146 -5.94 6.33 11.24
CA ARG A 146 -5.71 7.72 10.82
C ARG A 146 -4.80 8.47 11.80
N ASP A 147 -4.99 8.22 13.10
CA ASP A 147 -4.15 8.79 14.17
C ASP A 147 -2.80 8.06 14.34
N LEU A 148 -2.45 7.17 13.40
CA LEU A 148 -1.25 6.33 13.41
C LEU A 148 -1.13 5.38 14.62
N ASP A 149 -2.24 5.11 15.30
CA ASP A 149 -2.33 4.12 16.37
C ASP A 149 -2.81 2.76 15.82
N PHE A 150 -1.86 2.01 15.29
CA PHE A 150 -2.13 0.67 14.74
C PHE A 150 -2.22 -0.43 15.82
N ARG A 151 -2.03 -0.11 17.11
CA ARG A 151 -1.99 -1.13 18.19
C ARG A 151 -3.29 -1.92 18.26
N ARG A 152 -4.42 -1.22 18.18
CA ARG A 152 -5.75 -1.85 18.22
C ARG A 152 -5.99 -2.75 17.03
N THR A 153 -5.67 -2.27 15.82
CA THR A 153 -5.82 -3.03 14.57
C THR A 153 -4.92 -4.26 14.53
N VAL A 154 -3.67 -4.13 14.96
CA VAL A 154 -2.73 -5.25 15.05
C VAL A 154 -3.17 -6.25 16.13
N ALA A 155 -3.70 -5.77 17.27
CA ALA A 155 -4.24 -6.63 18.31
C ALA A 155 -5.44 -7.44 17.82
N THR A 156 -6.43 -6.81 17.15
CA THR A 156 -7.59 -7.54 16.61
C THR A 156 -7.17 -8.61 15.60
N GLU A 157 -6.18 -8.33 14.75
CA GLU A 157 -5.63 -9.30 13.80
C GLU A 157 -4.95 -10.48 14.52
N ILE A 158 -4.02 -10.21 15.44
CA ILE A 158 -3.26 -11.25 16.15
C ILE A 158 -4.17 -12.13 17.01
N PHE A 159 -5.03 -11.53 17.84
CA PHE A 159 -5.93 -12.30 18.71
C PHE A 159 -6.98 -13.06 17.91
N GLY A 160 -7.46 -12.51 16.79
CA GLY A 160 -8.32 -13.25 15.86
C GLY A 160 -7.63 -14.50 15.30
N LYS A 161 -6.38 -14.39 14.86
CA LYS A 161 -5.60 -15.53 14.33
C LYS A 161 -5.23 -16.55 15.41
N LEU A 162 -4.85 -16.11 16.60
CA LEU A 162 -4.58 -17.02 17.73
C LEU A 162 -5.84 -17.79 18.15
N GLY A 163 -6.98 -17.10 18.22
CA GLY A 163 -8.26 -17.73 18.50
C GLY A 163 -8.70 -18.71 17.41
N SER A 164 -8.45 -18.37 16.15
CA SER A 164 -8.65 -19.27 15.00
C SER A 164 -7.78 -20.52 15.07
N LEU A 165 -6.49 -20.37 15.37
CA LEU A 165 -5.57 -21.48 15.57
C LEU A 165 -6.05 -22.39 16.71
N ALA A 166 -6.43 -21.82 17.85
CA ALA A 166 -6.91 -22.58 19.01
C ALA A 166 -8.22 -23.34 18.68
N ALA A 167 -9.20 -22.66 18.08
CA ALA A 167 -10.49 -23.25 17.73
C ALA A 167 -10.36 -24.35 16.67
N SER A 168 -9.61 -24.09 15.59
CA SER A 168 -9.38 -25.09 14.54
C SER A 168 -8.60 -26.30 15.06
N THR A 169 -7.57 -26.09 15.88
CA THR A 169 -6.81 -27.20 16.46
C THR A 169 -7.67 -28.02 17.42
N ALA A 170 -8.50 -27.39 18.25
CA ALA A 170 -9.42 -28.10 19.15
C ALA A 170 -10.42 -28.98 18.37
N VAL A 171 -11.03 -28.44 17.30
CA VAL A 171 -11.95 -29.20 16.45
C VAL A 171 -11.22 -30.32 15.69
N ALA A 172 -9.99 -30.07 15.22
CA ALA A 172 -9.19 -31.08 14.54
C ALA A 172 -8.87 -32.26 15.47
N LEU A 173 -8.50 -31.99 16.72
CA LEU A 173 -8.22 -33.03 17.72
C LEU A 173 -9.48 -33.79 18.13
N ALA A 174 -10.63 -33.13 18.21
CA ALA A 174 -11.88 -33.76 18.62
C ALA A 174 -12.54 -34.60 17.52
N THR A 175 -12.46 -34.16 16.25
CA THR A 175 -13.25 -34.75 15.15
C THR A 175 -12.42 -35.34 14.01
N GLY A 176 -11.16 -34.92 13.86
CA GLY A 176 -10.32 -35.26 12.70
C GLY A 176 -10.90 -34.79 11.35
N SER A 177 -11.88 -33.88 11.36
CA SER A 177 -12.67 -33.51 10.19
C SER A 177 -12.18 -32.22 9.53
N TYR A 178 -12.43 -32.07 8.22
CA TYR A 178 -12.22 -30.83 7.47
C TYR A 178 -12.94 -29.61 8.09
N TRP A 179 -13.97 -29.82 8.91
CA TRP A 179 -14.64 -28.75 9.67
C TRP A 179 -13.69 -27.94 10.55
N ALA A 180 -12.56 -28.52 10.98
CA ALA A 180 -11.53 -27.78 11.70
C ALA A 180 -10.99 -26.57 10.90
N LEU A 181 -10.77 -26.73 9.59
CA LEU A 181 -10.32 -25.66 8.71
C LEU A 181 -11.42 -24.61 8.48
N ALA A 182 -12.68 -25.05 8.37
CA ALA A 182 -13.83 -24.16 8.24
C ALA A 182 -14.01 -23.29 9.49
N ILE A 183 -14.01 -23.91 10.68
CA ILE A 183 -14.11 -23.20 11.95
C ILE A 183 -12.93 -22.25 12.15
N GLY A 184 -11.71 -22.65 11.79
CA GLY A 184 -10.57 -21.72 11.81
C GLY A 184 -10.82 -20.47 10.96
N THR A 185 -11.32 -20.66 9.74
CA THR A 185 -11.60 -19.56 8.81
C THR A 185 -12.69 -18.62 9.32
N ILE A 186 -13.70 -19.14 10.03
CA ILE A 186 -14.82 -18.37 10.60
C ILE A 186 -14.44 -17.72 11.93
N ALA A 187 -13.73 -18.43 12.80
CA ALA A 187 -13.35 -17.96 14.13
C ALA A 187 -12.46 -16.71 14.08
N SER A 188 -11.55 -16.62 13.10
CA SER A 188 -10.66 -15.46 12.96
C SER A 188 -11.42 -14.13 12.85
N PRO A 189 -12.30 -13.92 11.84
CA PRO A 189 -13.07 -12.68 11.73
C PRO A 189 -14.10 -12.51 12.85
N VAL A 190 -14.69 -13.58 13.40
CA VAL A 190 -15.63 -13.48 14.53
C VAL A 190 -14.97 -12.92 15.78
N ILE A 191 -13.82 -13.46 16.15
CA ILE A 191 -13.06 -13.01 17.32
C ILE A 191 -12.52 -11.60 17.07
N ALA A 192 -11.99 -11.32 15.88
CA ALA A 192 -11.50 -9.99 15.52
C ALA A 192 -12.62 -8.93 15.54
N ALA A 193 -13.81 -9.25 15.02
CA ALA A 193 -14.96 -8.36 15.04
C ALA A 193 -15.44 -8.09 16.48
N GLY A 194 -15.62 -9.13 17.30
CA GLY A 194 -15.99 -8.96 18.71
C GLY A 194 -14.98 -8.11 19.48
N LEU A 195 -13.68 -8.39 19.32
CA LEU A 195 -12.62 -7.64 19.96
C LEU A 195 -12.53 -6.18 19.47
N SER A 196 -12.94 -5.90 18.23
CA SER A 196 -12.97 -4.54 17.71
C SER A 196 -13.91 -3.62 18.49
N PHE A 197 -15.05 -4.11 18.98
CA PHE A 197 -15.97 -3.32 19.80
C PHE A 197 -15.43 -3.06 21.21
N VAL A 198 -14.63 -3.99 21.75
CA VAL A 198 -13.98 -3.84 23.05
C VAL A 198 -12.84 -2.83 22.97
N LEU A 199 -11.98 -2.93 21.94
CA LEU A 199 -10.80 -2.08 21.79
C LEU A 199 -11.11 -0.68 21.26
N ALA A 200 -12.18 -0.54 20.47
CA ALA A 200 -12.64 0.72 19.89
C ALA A 200 -14.11 0.98 20.28
N PRO A 201 -14.41 1.32 21.55
CA PRO A 201 -15.78 1.40 22.05
C PRO A 201 -16.59 2.42 21.24
N TYR A 202 -17.48 1.92 20.39
CA TYR A 202 -18.40 2.68 19.57
C TYR A 202 -19.52 1.73 19.15
N LEU A 203 -20.76 2.12 19.47
CA LEU A 203 -21.95 1.39 19.07
C LEU A 203 -22.51 2.09 17.83
N PRO A 204 -22.34 1.51 16.63
CA PRO A 204 -22.84 2.11 15.40
C PRO A 204 -24.36 2.06 15.38
N THR A 205 -24.98 3.09 14.82
CA THR A 205 -26.41 3.08 14.49
C THR A 205 -26.60 2.78 13.01
N LEU A 206 -27.72 2.15 12.65
CA LEU A 206 -28.03 1.90 11.24
C LEU A 206 -28.47 3.21 10.58
N SER A 207 -27.66 3.69 9.64
CA SER A 207 -27.91 4.95 8.92
C SER A 207 -27.30 4.88 7.53
N LEU A 208 -27.94 5.52 6.55
CA LEU A 208 -27.42 5.67 5.19
C LEU A 208 -27.36 7.15 4.77
N ARG A 209 -27.37 8.06 5.75
CA ARG A 209 -27.43 9.52 5.52
C ARG A 209 -26.31 10.02 4.62
N GLU A 210 -25.11 9.45 4.77
CA GLU A 210 -23.90 9.87 4.04
C GLU A 210 -23.58 8.95 2.85
N TRP A 211 -24.56 8.18 2.34
CA TRP A 211 -24.38 7.30 1.17
C TRP A 211 -23.79 7.98 -0.08
N PRO A 212 -24.16 9.22 -0.45
CA PRO A 212 -23.62 9.87 -1.65
C PRO A 212 -22.09 9.97 -1.67
N MET A 213 -21.46 10.04 -0.50
CA MET A 213 -20.01 10.05 -0.34
C MET A 213 -19.37 8.73 -0.80
N PHE A 214 -20.00 7.61 -0.46
CA PHE A 214 -19.50 6.28 -0.81
C PHE A 214 -19.75 5.92 -2.27
N ARG A 215 -20.83 6.43 -2.87
CA ARG A 215 -21.23 6.17 -4.27
C ARG A 215 -20.08 6.38 -5.26
N ASN A 216 -19.31 7.45 -5.09
CA ASN A 216 -18.22 7.80 -6.02
C ASN A 216 -17.04 6.80 -5.96
N PHE A 217 -16.91 6.04 -4.87
CA PHE A 217 -15.87 5.02 -4.69
C PHE A 217 -16.29 3.62 -5.15
N LEU A 218 -17.58 3.41 -5.49
CA LEU A 218 -18.10 2.13 -6.00
C LEU A 218 -17.78 1.88 -7.49
N GLY A 219 -17.44 2.92 -8.26
CA GLY A 219 -17.56 2.89 -9.74
C GLY A 219 -16.32 2.52 -10.56
N TRP A 220 -15.16 2.21 -9.96
CA TRP A 220 -13.93 2.00 -10.75
C TRP A 220 -13.06 0.81 -10.31
N LEU A 221 -13.24 0.29 -9.09
CA LEU A 221 -12.31 -0.70 -8.52
C LEU A 221 -12.76 -2.16 -8.71
N SER A 222 -14.02 -2.39 -9.11
CA SER A 222 -14.64 -3.74 -9.11
C SER A 222 -14.19 -4.61 -10.29
N GLY A 223 -13.96 -4.03 -11.47
CA GLY A 223 -13.62 -4.78 -12.68
C GLY A 223 -12.22 -5.39 -12.66
N ALA A 224 -11.21 -4.65 -12.20
CA ALA A 224 -9.84 -5.18 -12.09
C ALA A 224 -9.74 -6.30 -11.05
N GLN A 225 -10.50 -6.19 -9.96
CA GLN A 225 -10.51 -7.20 -8.89
C GLN A 225 -11.21 -8.48 -9.31
N LEU A 226 -12.29 -8.39 -10.11
CA LEU A 226 -12.92 -9.53 -10.74
C LEU A 226 -11.91 -10.37 -11.54
N PHE A 227 -11.23 -9.75 -12.51
CA PHE A 227 -10.25 -10.48 -13.34
C PHE A 227 -9.08 -11.01 -12.51
N SER A 228 -8.62 -10.23 -11.54
CA SER A 228 -7.57 -10.67 -10.62
C SER A 228 -7.97 -11.91 -9.82
N ALA A 229 -9.19 -11.93 -9.27
CA ALA A 229 -9.66 -13.00 -8.42
C ALA A 229 -9.83 -14.30 -9.23
N PHE A 230 -10.43 -14.20 -10.42
CA PHE A 230 -10.52 -15.34 -11.32
C PHE A 230 -9.14 -15.84 -11.75
N ALA A 231 -8.24 -14.95 -12.18
CA ALA A 231 -6.88 -15.35 -12.56
C ALA A 231 -6.11 -15.99 -11.40
N TRP A 232 -6.34 -15.57 -10.15
CA TRP A 232 -5.72 -16.18 -8.98
C TRP A 232 -6.30 -17.56 -8.64
N GLN A 233 -7.62 -17.72 -8.75
CA GLN A 233 -8.31 -18.94 -8.31
C GLN A 233 -8.52 -19.98 -9.41
N ILE A 234 -8.29 -19.64 -10.68
CA ILE A 234 -8.50 -20.56 -11.81
C ILE A 234 -7.72 -21.88 -11.64
N ASP A 235 -6.50 -21.81 -11.10
CA ASP A 235 -5.65 -22.98 -10.86
C ASP A 235 -6.38 -24.02 -9.97
N ARG A 236 -7.02 -23.54 -8.89
CA ARG A 236 -7.74 -24.38 -7.92
C ARG A 236 -9.11 -24.82 -8.45
N LEU A 237 -9.81 -23.95 -9.16
CA LEU A 237 -11.11 -24.28 -9.75
C LEU A 237 -10.98 -25.38 -10.81
N VAL A 238 -10.02 -25.25 -11.72
CA VAL A 238 -9.75 -26.23 -12.78
C VAL A 238 -9.24 -27.54 -12.18
N LEU A 239 -8.32 -27.50 -11.22
CA LEU A 239 -7.88 -28.71 -10.53
C LEU A 239 -9.02 -29.40 -9.76
N GLY A 240 -9.89 -28.63 -9.10
CA GLY A 240 -11.03 -29.19 -8.38
C GLY A 240 -12.04 -29.87 -9.30
N TRP A 241 -12.13 -29.43 -10.55
CA TRP A 241 -13.02 -30.03 -11.54
C TRP A 241 -12.42 -31.29 -12.19
N LEU A 242 -11.10 -31.28 -12.44
CA LEU A 242 -10.42 -32.36 -13.17
C LEU A 242 -9.82 -33.44 -12.27
N ALA A 243 -9.49 -33.13 -11.02
CA ALA A 243 -8.72 -34.00 -10.14
C ALA A 243 -9.43 -34.29 -8.82
N ILE A 244 -9.04 -35.40 -8.19
CA ILE A 244 -9.52 -35.77 -6.86
C ILE A 244 -9.09 -34.75 -5.78
N PRO A 245 -9.87 -34.57 -4.69
CA PRO A 245 -9.58 -33.58 -3.65
C PRO A 245 -8.16 -33.65 -3.07
N ALA A 246 -7.59 -34.85 -2.93
CA ALA A 246 -6.23 -35.03 -2.42
C ALA A 246 -5.15 -34.35 -3.29
N VAL A 247 -5.33 -34.32 -4.62
CA VAL A 247 -4.41 -33.63 -5.54
C VAL A 247 -4.55 -32.12 -5.39
N VAL A 248 -5.78 -31.62 -5.30
CA VAL A 248 -6.09 -30.21 -5.08
C VAL A 248 -5.53 -29.69 -3.76
N GLY A 249 -5.62 -30.50 -2.70
CA GLY A 249 -5.07 -30.12 -1.40
C GLY A 249 -3.55 -30.07 -1.37
N ARG A 250 -2.86 -31.01 -2.04
CA ARG A 250 -1.40 -30.94 -2.21
C ARG A 250 -0.98 -29.71 -3.01
N PHE A 251 -1.71 -29.38 -4.08
CA PHE A 251 -1.46 -28.16 -4.85
C PHE A 251 -1.70 -26.90 -4.01
N THR A 252 -2.82 -26.84 -3.30
CA THR A 252 -3.18 -25.72 -2.40
C THR A 252 -2.11 -25.53 -1.32
N MET A 253 -1.61 -26.63 -0.75
CA MET A 253 -0.51 -26.59 0.22
C MET A 253 0.78 -26.05 -0.40
N ALA A 254 1.15 -26.52 -1.60
CA ALA A 254 2.31 -26.03 -2.32
C ALA A 254 2.20 -24.52 -2.63
N ASP A 255 1.05 -24.06 -3.12
CA ASP A 255 0.78 -22.66 -3.45
C ASP A 255 0.80 -21.77 -2.21
N ASN A 256 0.21 -22.22 -1.09
CA ASN A 256 0.28 -21.52 0.18
C ASN A 256 1.74 -21.36 0.64
N LEU A 257 2.53 -22.44 0.64
CA LEU A 257 3.96 -22.39 1.00
C LEU A 257 4.78 -21.52 0.05
N ALA A 258 4.54 -21.58 -1.25
CA ALA A 258 5.23 -20.78 -2.26
C ALA A 258 4.96 -19.27 -2.11
N SER A 259 3.79 -18.90 -1.59
CA SER A 259 3.39 -17.50 -1.47
C SER A 259 3.95 -16.78 -0.23
N ILE A 260 4.29 -17.52 0.84
CA ILE A 260 4.73 -16.96 2.12
C ILE A 260 5.96 -16.05 1.97
N PRO A 261 7.05 -16.48 1.30
CA PRO A 261 8.28 -15.70 1.31
C PRO A 261 8.10 -14.34 0.59
N GLY A 262 7.30 -14.34 -0.48
CA GLY A 262 6.94 -13.12 -1.19
C GLY A 262 6.15 -12.15 -0.31
N GLN A 263 5.16 -12.63 0.44
CA GLN A 263 4.32 -11.78 1.30
C GLN A 263 5.10 -11.18 2.48
N VAL A 264 6.00 -11.97 3.08
CA VAL A 264 6.79 -11.58 4.26
C VAL A 264 7.84 -10.53 3.91
N LEU A 265 8.53 -10.70 2.78
CA LEU A 265 9.70 -9.87 2.46
C LEU A 265 9.37 -8.70 1.53
N LEU A 266 8.53 -8.90 0.51
CA LEU A 266 8.27 -7.84 -0.48
C LEU A 266 7.29 -6.79 0.05
N GLY A 267 6.28 -7.20 0.81
CA GLY A 267 5.24 -6.31 1.32
C GLY A 267 5.79 -5.04 2.02
N PRO A 268 6.67 -5.19 3.05
CA PRO A 268 7.26 -4.04 3.75
C PRO A 268 8.18 -3.17 2.89
N ILE A 269 8.84 -3.76 1.90
CA ILE A 269 9.82 -3.08 1.04
C ILE A 269 9.13 -2.16 0.03
N LEU A 270 7.95 -2.53 -0.46
CA LEU A 270 7.28 -1.82 -1.55
C LEU A 270 6.71 -0.46 -1.15
N GLY A 271 6.28 -0.27 0.10
CA GLY A 271 5.72 1.00 0.57
C GLY A 271 6.71 2.17 0.42
N PRO A 272 7.90 2.08 1.04
CA PRO A 272 8.95 3.10 0.90
C PRO A 272 9.41 3.30 -0.55
N LEU A 273 9.54 2.23 -1.34
CA LEU A 273 9.94 2.34 -2.75
C LEU A 273 8.89 3.07 -3.59
N SER A 274 7.60 2.81 -3.33
CA SER A 274 6.49 3.50 -4.00
C SER A 274 6.48 5.00 -3.66
N ALA A 275 6.72 5.36 -2.39
CA ALA A 275 6.83 6.76 -1.97
C ALA A 275 8.03 7.46 -2.65
N GLY A 276 9.16 6.75 -2.80
CA GLY A 276 10.31 7.24 -3.54
C GLY A 276 9.99 7.57 -5.01
N LEU A 277 9.23 6.71 -5.69
CA LEU A 277 8.77 6.95 -7.07
C LEU A 277 7.85 8.17 -7.18
N VAL A 278 6.95 8.37 -6.21
CA VAL A 278 6.06 9.53 -6.18
C VAL A 278 6.85 10.83 -5.98
N ALA A 279 7.87 10.82 -5.11
CA ALA A 279 8.67 12.00 -4.81
C ALA A 279 9.50 12.51 -6.00
N VAL A 280 9.88 11.63 -6.93
CA VAL A 280 10.68 11.99 -8.12
C VAL A 280 9.88 11.92 -9.42
N ARG A 281 8.55 11.79 -9.35
CA ARG A 281 7.69 11.55 -10.54
C ARG A 281 7.76 12.66 -11.60
N GLU A 282 8.17 13.87 -11.22
CA GLU A 282 8.22 15.05 -12.09
C GLU A 282 9.57 15.18 -12.82
N ASP A 283 10.61 14.46 -12.39
CA ASP A 283 11.92 14.44 -13.05
C ASP A 283 12.10 13.09 -13.80
N PRO A 284 12.04 13.07 -15.14
CA PRO A 284 12.14 11.84 -15.92
C PRO A 284 13.42 11.05 -15.66
N LYS A 285 14.57 11.71 -15.52
CA LYS A 285 15.86 11.02 -15.32
C LYS A 285 15.91 10.39 -13.93
N ARG A 286 15.47 11.12 -12.90
CA ARG A 286 15.41 10.57 -11.54
C ARG A 286 14.37 9.47 -11.41
N LEU A 287 13.25 9.56 -12.12
CA LEU A 287 12.22 8.52 -12.15
C LEU A 287 12.76 7.22 -12.76
N GLN A 288 13.49 7.29 -13.88
CA GLN A 288 14.14 6.13 -14.49
C GLN A 288 15.10 5.43 -13.52
N GLN A 289 15.96 6.20 -12.85
CA GLN A 289 16.91 5.69 -11.87
C GLN A 289 16.19 5.08 -10.65
N ALA A 290 15.16 5.76 -10.14
CA ALA A 290 14.37 5.27 -9.01
C ALA A 290 13.62 3.96 -9.36
N TYR A 291 13.09 3.84 -10.58
CA TYR A 291 12.46 2.62 -11.06
C TYR A 291 13.46 1.46 -11.18
N LEU A 292 14.60 1.66 -11.85
CA LEU A 292 15.64 0.65 -11.96
C LEU A 292 16.18 0.20 -10.59
N LYS A 293 16.32 1.15 -9.65
CA LYS A 293 16.72 0.85 -8.27
C LYS A 293 15.66 0.00 -7.56
N THR A 294 14.39 0.36 -7.69
CA THR A 294 13.25 -0.40 -7.14
C THR A 294 13.23 -1.82 -7.69
N LEU A 295 13.34 -1.97 -9.01
CA LEU A 295 13.42 -3.26 -9.69
C LEU A 295 14.61 -4.10 -9.21
N SER A 296 15.78 -3.47 -9.08
CA SER A 296 16.99 -4.15 -8.58
C SER A 296 16.83 -4.63 -7.14
N VAL A 297 16.22 -3.82 -6.25
CA VAL A 297 15.99 -4.20 -4.84
C VAL A 297 14.99 -5.36 -4.75
N VAL A 298 13.91 -5.30 -5.52
CA VAL A 298 12.90 -6.38 -5.56
C VAL A 298 13.52 -7.68 -6.08
N ALA A 299 14.34 -7.63 -7.14
CA ALA A 299 15.02 -8.81 -7.66
C ALA A 299 16.07 -9.36 -6.67
N LEU A 300 16.86 -8.47 -6.05
CA LEU A 300 17.91 -8.84 -5.10
C LEU A 300 17.38 -9.54 -3.85
N VAL A 301 16.15 -9.21 -3.42
CA VAL A 301 15.49 -9.86 -2.28
C VAL A 301 14.63 -11.05 -2.72
N GLY A 302 13.83 -10.88 -3.76
CA GLY A 302 12.82 -11.88 -4.16
C GLY A 302 13.40 -13.09 -4.88
N PHE A 303 14.38 -12.90 -5.78
CA PHE A 303 14.96 -14.00 -6.56
C PHE A 303 15.64 -15.07 -5.71
N PRO A 304 16.56 -14.73 -4.77
CA PRO A 304 17.22 -15.75 -3.96
C PRO A 304 16.25 -16.48 -3.03
N VAL A 305 15.21 -15.79 -2.55
CA VAL A 305 14.24 -16.38 -1.64
C VAL A 305 13.38 -17.41 -2.37
N LEU A 306 12.86 -17.09 -3.56
CA LEU A 306 12.07 -18.04 -4.35
C LEU A 306 12.93 -19.17 -4.89
N THR A 307 14.15 -18.88 -5.34
CA THR A 307 15.10 -19.90 -5.80
C THR A 307 15.50 -20.82 -4.65
N GLY A 308 15.80 -20.28 -3.46
CA GLY A 308 16.10 -21.07 -2.26
C GLY A 308 14.92 -21.92 -1.81
N THR A 309 13.69 -21.38 -1.90
CA THR A 309 12.46 -22.16 -1.64
C THR A 309 12.32 -23.32 -2.61
N ALA A 310 12.63 -23.13 -3.90
CA ALA A 310 12.62 -24.20 -4.88
C ALA A 310 13.71 -25.26 -4.59
N LEU A 311 14.95 -24.84 -4.37
CA LEU A 311 16.06 -25.75 -4.11
C LEU A 311 15.85 -26.58 -2.84
N LEU A 312 15.32 -25.96 -1.78
CA LEU A 312 15.09 -26.60 -0.48
C LEU A 312 13.67 -27.15 -0.32
N ALA A 313 12.85 -27.19 -1.38
CA ALA A 313 11.43 -27.58 -1.28
C ALA A 313 11.24 -28.98 -0.65
N GLN A 314 12.04 -29.96 -1.07
CA GLN A 314 11.96 -31.33 -0.55
C GLN A 314 12.30 -31.40 0.95
N PRO A 315 13.47 -30.94 1.43
CA PRO A 315 13.76 -30.97 2.86
C PRO A 315 12.83 -30.07 3.68
N LEU A 316 12.38 -28.93 3.15
CA LEU A 316 11.39 -28.06 3.82
C LEU A 316 10.06 -28.80 4.05
N VAL A 317 9.55 -29.47 3.02
CA VAL A 317 8.31 -30.26 3.13
C VAL A 317 8.50 -31.42 4.10
N SER A 318 9.58 -32.19 3.98
CA SER A 318 9.84 -33.32 4.90
C SER A 318 10.07 -32.90 6.36
N LEU A 319 10.57 -31.69 6.62
CA LEU A 319 10.74 -31.18 7.97
C LEU A 319 9.42 -30.65 8.55
N ALA A 320 8.70 -29.85 7.77
CA ALA A 320 7.49 -29.17 8.23
C ALA A 320 6.30 -30.14 8.29
N LEU A 321 6.20 -31.06 7.33
CA LEU A 321 5.02 -31.89 7.05
C LEU A 321 5.35 -33.39 7.10
N ASP A 322 4.32 -34.20 7.35
CA ASP A 322 4.44 -35.65 7.36
C ASP A 322 4.58 -36.24 5.94
N ASP A 323 4.94 -37.52 5.85
CA ASP A 323 5.20 -38.24 4.58
C ASP A 323 4.04 -38.20 3.59
N LYS A 324 2.78 -38.08 4.07
CA LYS A 324 1.58 -37.92 3.23
C LYS A 324 1.64 -36.68 2.31
N TRP A 325 2.50 -35.71 2.63
CA TRP A 325 2.71 -34.48 1.87
C TRP A 325 3.94 -34.51 0.97
N ARG A 326 4.66 -35.64 0.86
CA ARG A 326 5.90 -35.72 0.07
C ARG A 326 5.76 -35.27 -1.39
N SER A 327 4.59 -35.50 -1.99
CA SER A 327 4.26 -35.07 -3.36
C SER A 327 4.01 -33.55 -3.51
N VAL A 328 3.96 -32.78 -2.41
CA VAL A 328 3.93 -31.31 -2.43
C VAL A 328 5.26 -30.73 -2.89
N ALA A 329 6.38 -31.38 -2.56
CA ALA A 329 7.72 -30.88 -2.86
C ALA A 329 7.93 -30.51 -4.34
N PRO A 330 7.69 -31.38 -5.33
CA PRO A 330 7.87 -31.02 -6.75
C PRO A 330 6.93 -29.88 -7.21
N VAL A 331 5.71 -29.84 -6.67
CA VAL A 331 4.75 -28.76 -6.99
C VAL A 331 5.23 -27.42 -6.43
N LEU A 332 5.74 -27.42 -5.20
CA LEU A 332 6.33 -26.24 -4.56
C LEU A 332 7.54 -25.72 -5.36
N GLN A 333 8.38 -26.63 -5.89
CA GLN A 333 9.50 -26.27 -6.75
C GLN A 333 9.04 -25.48 -7.99
N TRP A 334 8.07 -26.04 -8.73
CA TRP A 334 7.57 -25.40 -9.94
C TRP A 334 6.89 -24.07 -9.66
N LEU A 335 6.06 -23.99 -8.60
CA LEU A 335 5.36 -22.75 -8.24
C LEU A 335 6.32 -21.66 -7.76
N ALA A 336 7.36 -22.01 -6.99
CA ALA A 336 8.37 -21.06 -6.55
C ALA A 336 9.17 -20.48 -7.73
N LEU A 337 9.57 -21.33 -8.69
CA LEU A 337 10.25 -20.89 -9.92
C LEU A 337 9.33 -20.05 -10.82
N ALA A 338 8.07 -20.46 -11.00
CA ALA A 338 7.07 -19.71 -11.74
C ALA A 338 6.75 -18.33 -11.12
N GLY A 339 7.01 -18.16 -9.83
CA GLY A 339 6.86 -16.88 -9.13
C GLY A 339 7.93 -15.84 -9.47
N ILE A 340 9.13 -16.26 -9.91
CA ILE A 340 10.28 -15.36 -10.14
C ILE A 340 9.97 -14.30 -11.22
N PRO A 341 9.45 -14.66 -12.42
CA PRO A 341 9.09 -13.66 -13.43
C PRO A 341 7.98 -12.70 -12.94
N GLY A 342 7.06 -13.19 -12.11
CA GLY A 342 5.99 -12.38 -11.53
C GLY A 342 6.49 -11.21 -10.67
N LEU A 343 7.70 -11.28 -10.14
CA LEU A 343 8.29 -10.22 -9.33
C LEU A 343 8.54 -8.92 -10.10
N LEU A 344 8.78 -9.01 -11.43
CA LEU A 344 9.02 -7.84 -12.29
C LEU A 344 7.79 -6.93 -12.40
N TRP A 345 6.60 -7.47 -12.17
CA TRP A 345 5.37 -6.70 -12.20
C TRP A 345 5.22 -5.76 -10.98
N THR A 346 5.80 -6.15 -9.85
CA THR A 346 5.61 -5.45 -8.58
C THR A 346 6.10 -3.99 -8.61
N PRO A 347 7.32 -3.68 -9.10
CA PRO A 347 7.78 -2.30 -9.31
C PRO A 347 6.93 -1.50 -10.30
N LEU A 348 6.38 -2.17 -11.32
CA LEU A 348 5.56 -1.52 -12.34
C LEU A 348 4.21 -1.06 -11.76
N ASN A 349 3.59 -1.85 -10.88
CA ASN A 349 2.40 -1.42 -10.15
C ASN A 349 2.66 -0.13 -9.36
N ALA A 350 3.80 -0.06 -8.66
CA ALA A 350 4.19 1.13 -7.91
C ALA A 350 4.40 2.35 -8.84
N LEU A 351 5.04 2.15 -9.99
CA LEU A 351 5.22 3.18 -11.01
C LEU A 351 3.89 3.65 -11.61
N ALA A 352 3.01 2.73 -11.99
CA ALA A 352 1.70 3.04 -12.55
C ALA A 352 0.85 3.84 -11.57
N LEU A 353 0.88 3.49 -10.28
CA LEU A 353 0.21 4.24 -9.23
C LEU A 353 0.82 5.64 -9.04
N ALA A 354 2.16 5.75 -9.02
CA ALA A 354 2.84 7.03 -8.88
C ALA A 354 2.52 8.00 -10.03
N LEU A 355 2.38 7.48 -11.25
CA LEU A 355 1.99 8.22 -12.45
C LEU A 355 0.47 8.34 -12.65
N ARG A 356 -0.35 7.88 -11.68
CA ARG A 356 -1.82 7.88 -11.74
C ARG A 356 -2.41 7.19 -12.98
N ARG A 357 -1.74 6.15 -13.49
CA ARG A 357 -2.14 5.34 -14.65
C ARG A 357 -2.84 4.05 -14.20
N SER A 358 -3.98 4.19 -13.49
CA SER A 358 -4.76 3.05 -12.99
C SER A 358 -5.27 2.12 -14.11
N ASN A 359 -5.49 2.64 -15.32
CA ASN A 359 -5.88 1.85 -16.50
C ASN A 359 -4.87 0.72 -16.81
N LEU A 360 -3.59 0.91 -16.51
CA LEU A 360 -2.58 -0.13 -16.74
C LEU A 360 -2.69 -1.29 -15.76
N ILE A 361 -3.11 -1.00 -14.52
CA ILE A 361 -3.39 -2.05 -13.53
C ILE A 361 -4.57 -2.88 -14.01
N PHE A 362 -5.65 -2.23 -14.47
CA PHE A 362 -6.80 -2.92 -15.05
C PHE A 362 -6.43 -3.76 -16.27
N ASN A 363 -5.75 -3.17 -17.26
CA ASN A 363 -5.33 -3.87 -18.48
C ASN A 363 -4.44 -5.07 -18.17
N ARG A 364 -3.59 -4.98 -17.15
CA ARG A 364 -2.80 -6.12 -16.70
C ARG A 364 -3.66 -7.22 -16.09
N GLN A 365 -4.60 -6.92 -15.19
CA GLN A 365 -5.45 -7.97 -14.62
C GLN A 365 -6.27 -8.65 -15.70
N LEU A 366 -6.75 -7.89 -16.68
CA LEU A 366 -7.42 -8.43 -17.86
C LEU A 366 -6.49 -9.31 -18.69
N THR A 367 -5.25 -8.88 -18.94
CA THR A 367 -4.29 -9.67 -19.73
C THR A 367 -3.87 -10.95 -19.00
N ASP A 368 -3.64 -10.88 -17.69
CA ASP A 368 -3.37 -12.05 -16.85
C ASP A 368 -4.53 -13.04 -16.94
N PHE A 369 -5.76 -12.56 -16.81
CA PHE A 369 -6.96 -13.39 -16.99
C PHE A 369 -7.01 -14.03 -18.40
N LEU A 370 -6.87 -13.24 -19.47
CA LEU A 370 -6.98 -13.72 -20.85
C LEU A 370 -5.87 -14.70 -21.25
N VAL A 371 -4.67 -14.56 -20.69
CA VAL A 371 -3.54 -15.47 -20.98
C VAL A 371 -3.58 -16.69 -20.07
N LYS A 372 -3.75 -16.49 -18.76
CA LYS A 372 -3.64 -17.56 -17.77
C LYS A 372 -4.82 -18.51 -17.83
N VAL A 373 -6.06 -18.02 -17.96
CA VAL A 373 -7.25 -18.88 -17.88
C VAL A 373 -7.29 -19.93 -18.99
N PRO A 374 -7.16 -19.58 -20.29
CA PRO A 374 -7.18 -20.58 -21.35
C PRO A 374 -5.99 -21.56 -21.24
N LEU A 375 -4.81 -21.05 -20.86
CA LEU A 375 -3.61 -21.87 -20.75
C LEU A 375 -3.70 -22.87 -19.60
N VAL A 376 -4.25 -22.46 -18.45
CA VAL A 376 -4.51 -23.35 -17.30
C VAL A 376 -5.57 -24.39 -17.63
N ILE A 377 -6.64 -24.02 -18.33
CA ILE A 377 -7.67 -24.97 -18.78
C ILE A 377 -7.06 -25.99 -19.73
N ALA A 378 -6.39 -25.56 -20.80
CA ALA A 378 -5.80 -26.45 -21.80
C ALA A 378 -4.71 -27.35 -21.21
N ALA A 379 -3.76 -26.78 -20.47
CA ALA A 379 -2.67 -27.55 -19.88
C ALA A 379 -3.13 -28.44 -18.72
N GLY A 380 -4.14 -28.01 -17.96
CA GLY A 380 -4.76 -28.80 -16.89
C GLY A 380 -5.46 -30.04 -17.44
N TRP A 381 -6.17 -29.93 -18.56
CA TRP A 381 -6.78 -31.09 -19.23
C TRP A 381 -5.75 -32.10 -19.74
N LEU A 382 -4.61 -31.63 -20.26
CA LEU A 382 -3.59 -32.51 -20.86
C LEU A 382 -2.64 -33.13 -19.84
N PHE A 383 -2.21 -32.35 -18.84
CA PHE A 383 -1.10 -32.71 -17.94
C PHE A 383 -1.39 -32.47 -16.45
N LEU A 384 -2.63 -32.15 -16.07
CA LEU A 384 -3.03 -31.88 -14.67
C LEU A 384 -2.10 -30.88 -13.96
N VAL A 385 -1.51 -31.27 -12.83
CA VAL A 385 -0.68 -30.41 -11.98
C VAL A 385 0.57 -29.86 -12.69
N PRO A 386 1.41 -30.70 -13.36
CA PRO A 386 2.50 -30.18 -14.19
C PRO A 386 2.07 -29.18 -15.24
N GLY A 387 0.94 -29.45 -15.92
CA GLY A 387 0.41 -28.56 -16.94
C GLY A 387 0.04 -27.19 -16.39
N ILE A 388 -0.65 -27.16 -15.25
CA ILE A 388 -1.05 -25.90 -14.59
C ILE A 388 0.16 -25.12 -14.07
N ALA A 389 1.16 -25.82 -13.52
CA ALA A 389 2.41 -25.18 -13.10
C ALA A 389 3.17 -24.57 -14.29
N ALA A 390 3.24 -25.28 -15.42
CA ALA A 390 3.82 -24.78 -16.66
C ALA A 390 3.03 -23.58 -17.20
N ALA A 391 1.70 -23.66 -17.22
CA ALA A 391 0.82 -22.58 -17.63
C ALA A 391 1.05 -21.30 -16.80
N ARG A 392 1.18 -21.45 -15.49
CA ARG A 392 1.49 -20.33 -14.59
C ARG A 392 2.87 -19.73 -14.87
N GLY A 393 3.88 -20.56 -15.13
CA GLY A 393 5.22 -20.10 -15.52
C GLY A 393 5.22 -19.33 -16.84
N ILE A 394 4.54 -19.84 -17.86
CA ILE A 394 4.40 -19.18 -19.17
C ILE A 394 3.64 -17.85 -19.02
N ALA A 395 2.50 -17.84 -18.31
CA ALA A 395 1.75 -16.61 -18.05
C ALA A 395 2.61 -15.58 -17.31
N ALA A 396 3.40 -15.99 -16.32
CA ALA A 396 4.31 -15.11 -15.59
C ALA A 396 5.41 -14.53 -16.50
N LEU A 397 5.94 -15.31 -17.46
CA LEU A 397 6.91 -14.84 -18.45
C LEU A 397 6.30 -13.82 -19.42
N VAL A 398 5.09 -14.08 -19.92
CA VAL A 398 4.34 -13.14 -20.77
C VAL A 398 4.12 -11.82 -20.02
N LEU A 399 3.66 -11.89 -18.78
CA LEU A 399 3.46 -10.71 -17.94
C LEU A 399 4.77 -9.98 -17.62
N ALA A 400 5.87 -10.70 -17.42
CA ALA A 400 7.18 -10.09 -17.23
C ALA A 400 7.64 -9.32 -18.48
N ALA A 401 7.43 -9.88 -19.68
CA ALA A 401 7.73 -9.21 -20.94
C ALA A 401 6.88 -7.95 -21.12
N LEU A 402 5.57 -8.04 -20.83
CA LEU A 402 4.66 -6.89 -20.84
C LEU A 402 5.04 -5.85 -19.79
N ALA A 403 5.53 -6.28 -18.62
CA ALA A 403 6.01 -5.37 -17.58
C ALA A 403 7.19 -4.53 -18.08
N ILE A 404 8.15 -5.19 -18.75
CA ILE A 404 9.32 -4.53 -19.31
C ILE A 404 8.91 -3.52 -20.38
N ASP A 405 8.00 -3.88 -21.28
CA ASP A 405 7.49 -2.97 -22.32
C ASP A 405 6.71 -1.79 -21.73
N ALA A 406 5.81 -2.06 -20.78
CA ALA A 406 5.03 -1.01 -20.12
C ALA A 406 5.92 -0.04 -19.34
N ALA A 407 6.93 -0.54 -18.62
CA ALA A 407 7.92 0.29 -17.94
C ALA A 407 8.69 1.17 -18.92
N ARG A 408 9.07 0.62 -20.08
CA ARG A 408 9.72 1.37 -21.17
C ARG A 408 8.85 2.52 -21.66
N ARG A 409 7.56 2.27 -21.92
CA ARG A 409 6.61 3.29 -22.40
C ARG A 409 6.32 4.37 -21.35
N LEU A 410 6.28 4.01 -20.07
CA LEU A 410 5.93 4.94 -18.99
C LEU A 410 7.08 5.82 -18.52
N SER A 411 8.26 5.22 -18.36
CA SER A 411 9.41 5.89 -17.74
C SER A 411 10.51 6.27 -18.75
N GLY A 412 10.47 5.71 -19.96
CA GLY A 412 11.54 5.85 -20.95
C GLY A 412 12.76 4.96 -20.69
N VAL A 413 12.72 4.08 -19.68
CA VAL A 413 13.81 3.14 -19.40
C VAL A 413 13.90 2.10 -20.53
N SER A 414 15.09 1.92 -21.11
CA SER A 414 15.30 0.89 -22.13
C SER A 414 15.10 -0.52 -21.56
N ALA A 415 14.57 -1.43 -22.38
CA ALA A 415 14.38 -2.83 -21.97
C ALA A 415 15.72 -3.48 -21.53
N TRP A 416 16.81 -3.12 -22.21
CA TRP A 416 18.15 -3.59 -21.87
C TRP A 416 18.61 -3.12 -20.48
N ALA A 417 18.31 -1.87 -20.10
CA ALA A 417 18.65 -1.39 -18.76
C ALA A 417 17.91 -2.18 -17.66
N GLN A 418 16.66 -2.58 -17.91
CA GLN A 418 15.86 -3.39 -16.98
C GLN A 418 16.44 -4.81 -16.85
N VAL A 419 16.75 -5.47 -17.98
CA VAL A 419 17.38 -6.81 -17.98
C VAL A 419 18.75 -6.77 -17.30
N LYS A 420 19.56 -5.75 -17.59
CA LYS A 420 20.88 -5.55 -16.96
C LYS A 420 20.76 -5.30 -15.45
N ALA A 421 19.70 -4.64 -14.99
CA ALA A 421 19.45 -4.39 -13.58
C ALA A 421 19.21 -5.68 -12.79
N ILE A 422 18.43 -6.62 -13.34
CA ILE A 422 18.11 -7.91 -12.71
C ILE A 422 19.14 -9.01 -13.00
N GLY A 423 20.02 -8.81 -13.99
CA GLY A 423 21.01 -9.81 -14.40
C GLY A 423 21.97 -10.22 -13.28
N ARG A 424 22.34 -9.29 -12.39
CA ARG A 424 23.21 -9.58 -11.22
C ARG A 424 22.55 -10.57 -10.24
N PRO A 425 21.35 -10.27 -9.69
CA PRO A 425 20.60 -11.25 -8.90
C PRO A 425 20.35 -12.58 -9.64
N ALA A 426 20.04 -12.54 -10.95
CA ALA A 426 19.81 -13.76 -11.72
C ALA A 426 21.06 -14.67 -11.77
N ILE A 427 22.23 -14.10 -12.04
CA ILE A 427 23.51 -14.84 -12.02
C ILE A 427 23.81 -15.37 -10.61
N GLY A 428 23.56 -14.56 -9.57
CA GLY A 428 23.69 -15.01 -8.19
C GLY A 428 22.81 -16.22 -7.87
N CYS A 429 21.57 -16.25 -8.36
CA CYS A 429 20.67 -17.39 -8.19
C CYS A 429 21.12 -18.63 -8.98
N MET A 430 21.67 -18.46 -10.19
CA MET A 430 22.26 -19.57 -10.95
C MET A 430 23.47 -20.15 -10.22
N ALA A 431 24.35 -19.31 -9.68
CA ALA A 431 25.50 -19.77 -8.90
C ALA A 431 25.06 -20.47 -7.60
N MET A 432 24.06 -19.93 -6.91
CA MET A 432 23.45 -20.57 -5.75
C MET A 432 22.89 -21.95 -6.10
N ALA A 433 22.14 -22.08 -7.20
CA ALA A 433 21.60 -23.36 -7.66
C ALA A 433 22.71 -24.35 -8.05
N ALA A 434 23.75 -23.88 -8.75
CA ALA A 434 24.87 -24.70 -9.20
C ALA A 434 25.64 -25.36 -8.05
N VAL A 435 25.67 -24.73 -6.86
CA VAL A 435 26.36 -25.29 -5.68
C VAL A 435 25.40 -26.06 -4.76
N VAL A 436 24.19 -25.57 -4.54
CA VAL A 436 23.24 -26.20 -3.61
C VAL A 436 22.68 -27.51 -4.18
N LEU A 437 22.44 -27.62 -5.49
CA LEU A 437 21.94 -28.85 -6.12
C LEU A 437 22.85 -30.07 -5.92
N PRO A 438 24.17 -30.01 -6.24
CA PRO A 438 25.06 -31.14 -5.97
C PRO A 438 25.26 -31.36 -4.46
N ALA A 439 25.27 -30.29 -3.64
CA ALA A 439 25.36 -30.43 -2.18
C ALA A 439 24.16 -31.17 -1.58
N LEU A 440 22.97 -31.04 -2.16
CA LEU A 440 21.78 -31.81 -1.79
C LEU A 440 21.93 -33.31 -2.11
N GLN A 441 22.64 -33.67 -3.18
CA GLN A 441 22.88 -35.07 -3.55
C GLN A 441 23.91 -35.75 -2.63
N LEU A 442 24.82 -34.96 -2.05
CA LEU A 442 25.80 -35.43 -1.07
C LEU A 442 25.21 -35.60 0.35
N ALA A 443 24.02 -35.05 0.59
CA ALA A 443 23.36 -35.18 1.89
C ALA A 443 22.92 -36.65 2.11
N PRO A 444 23.22 -37.25 3.29
CA PRO A 444 22.83 -38.62 3.57
C PRO A 444 21.31 -38.82 3.44
N PRO A 445 20.84 -39.87 2.75
CA PRO A 445 19.42 -40.22 2.78
C PRO A 445 19.03 -40.65 4.21
N GLY A 446 17.83 -40.25 4.65
CA GLY A 446 17.31 -40.66 5.97
C GLY A 446 17.80 -39.85 7.18
N LEU A 447 18.21 -38.60 6.97
CA LEU A 447 18.55 -37.68 8.07
C LEU A 447 17.44 -37.63 9.12
N SER A 448 17.83 -37.64 10.41
CA SER A 448 16.93 -37.35 11.52
C SER A 448 16.33 -35.94 11.38
N LYS A 449 15.24 -35.63 12.08
CA LYS A 449 14.64 -34.28 12.05
C LYS A 449 15.65 -33.18 12.38
N ILE A 450 16.54 -33.42 13.34
CA ILE A 450 17.63 -32.50 13.69
C ILE A 450 18.63 -32.39 12.54
N GLY A 451 19.00 -33.52 11.92
CA GLY A 451 19.83 -33.55 10.72
C GLY A 451 19.23 -32.76 9.55
N LEU A 452 17.91 -32.82 9.35
CA LEU A 452 17.20 -32.02 8.35
C LEU A 452 17.23 -30.52 8.66
N VAL A 453 17.02 -30.12 9.93
CA VAL A 453 17.15 -28.71 10.34
C VAL A 453 18.56 -28.19 10.08
N LEU A 454 19.58 -28.95 10.48
CA LEU A 454 20.97 -28.60 10.24
C LEU A 454 21.29 -28.55 8.75
N ALA A 455 20.82 -29.51 7.95
CA ALA A 455 21.01 -29.52 6.51
C ALA A 455 20.36 -28.32 5.83
N ILE A 456 19.11 -27.97 6.19
CA ILE A 456 18.43 -26.78 5.68
C ILE A 456 19.17 -25.51 6.09
N GLY A 457 19.61 -25.42 7.34
CA GLY A 457 20.37 -24.28 7.85
C GLY A 457 21.72 -24.11 7.15
N LEU A 458 22.47 -25.20 6.97
CA LEU A 458 23.77 -25.21 6.30
C LEU A 458 23.64 -24.95 4.81
N LEU A 459 22.76 -25.65 4.09
CA LEU A 459 22.55 -25.48 2.66
C LEU A 459 21.91 -24.12 2.33
N GLY A 460 20.96 -23.67 3.17
CA GLY A 460 20.36 -22.34 3.06
C GLY A 460 21.38 -21.23 3.34
N GLY A 461 22.20 -21.39 4.38
CA GLY A 461 23.30 -20.48 4.70
C GLY A 461 24.36 -20.42 3.60
N LEU A 462 24.81 -21.58 3.11
CA LEU A 462 25.73 -21.72 1.98
C LEU A 462 25.16 -21.05 0.73
N GLY A 463 23.90 -21.32 0.40
CA GLY A 463 23.23 -20.70 -0.74
C GLY A 463 23.15 -19.18 -0.61
N ALA A 464 22.79 -18.66 0.55
CA ALA A 464 22.76 -17.22 0.82
C ALA A 464 24.15 -16.57 0.73
N LEU A 465 25.20 -17.23 1.24
CA LEU A 465 26.58 -16.76 1.16
C LEU A 465 27.08 -16.73 -0.29
N ILE A 466 26.79 -17.77 -1.08
CA ILE A 466 27.17 -17.83 -2.50
C ILE A 466 26.43 -16.76 -3.29
N PHE A 467 25.12 -16.61 -3.07
CA PHE A 467 24.32 -15.56 -3.70
C PHE A 467 24.88 -14.17 -3.37
N ALA A 468 25.13 -13.88 -2.08
CA ALA A 468 25.67 -12.61 -1.64
C ALA A 468 27.08 -12.37 -2.21
N GLY A 469 27.97 -13.36 -2.11
CA GLY A 469 29.35 -13.30 -2.59
C GLY A 469 29.42 -13.06 -4.10
N THR A 470 28.70 -13.84 -4.89
CA THR A 470 28.66 -13.67 -6.36
C THR A 470 28.06 -12.34 -6.78
N THR A 471 26.98 -11.90 -6.14
CA THR A 471 26.37 -10.59 -6.42
C THR A 471 27.32 -9.44 -6.06
N LEU A 472 28.02 -9.53 -4.92
CA LEU A 472 29.01 -8.53 -4.50
C LEU A 472 30.25 -8.51 -5.40
N LEU A 473 30.74 -9.68 -5.84
CA LEU A 473 31.85 -9.79 -6.79
C LEU A 473 31.49 -9.14 -8.14
N LEU A 474 30.30 -9.44 -8.67
CA LEU A 474 29.80 -8.81 -9.91
C LEU A 474 29.56 -7.31 -9.76
N TRP A 475 29.15 -6.86 -8.58
CA TRP A 475 29.01 -5.45 -8.26
C TRP A 475 30.37 -4.75 -8.18
N HIS A 476 31.36 -5.38 -7.56
CA HIS A 476 32.71 -4.83 -7.45
C HIS A 476 33.43 -4.78 -8.80
N GLY A 477 33.34 -5.86 -9.60
CA GLY A 477 33.92 -5.94 -10.95
C GLY A 477 33.33 -4.94 -11.96
N ARG A 478 32.19 -4.30 -11.64
CA ARG A 478 31.60 -3.21 -12.45
C ARG A 478 31.87 -1.81 -11.88
N GLY A 479 32.79 -1.68 -10.93
CA GLY A 479 33.17 -0.38 -10.37
C GLY A 479 32.17 0.19 -9.35
N ARG A 480 31.47 -0.67 -8.60
CA ARG A 480 30.52 -0.28 -7.53
C ARG A 480 29.43 0.72 -7.98
N PRO A 481 28.62 0.37 -8.98
CA PRO A 481 27.54 1.25 -9.42
C PRO A 481 26.55 1.54 -8.29
N ASP A 482 26.03 2.77 -8.26
CA ASP A 482 24.92 3.14 -7.38
C ASP A 482 23.70 2.26 -7.69
N GLY A 483 23.30 1.43 -6.73
CA GLY A 483 22.32 0.37 -6.94
C GLY A 483 21.70 -0.17 -5.66
N ALA A 484 21.07 -1.34 -5.77
CA ALA A 484 20.44 -2.01 -4.64
C ALA A 484 21.48 -2.48 -3.61
N GLU A 485 22.63 -2.95 -4.07
CA GLU A 485 23.74 -3.42 -3.25
C GLU A 485 24.34 -2.29 -2.42
N ALA A 486 24.59 -1.13 -3.03
CA ALA A 486 25.08 0.06 -2.34
C ALA A 486 24.08 0.56 -1.28
N MET A 487 22.78 0.52 -1.58
CA MET A 487 21.73 0.89 -0.64
C MET A 487 21.67 -0.06 0.56
N LEU A 488 21.73 -1.37 0.33
CA LEU A 488 21.72 -2.38 1.40
C LEU A 488 22.97 -2.30 2.27
N LEU A 489 24.16 -2.21 1.65
CA LEU A 489 25.42 -2.06 2.38
C LEU A 489 25.47 -0.75 3.19
N GLY A 490 24.93 0.35 2.64
CA GLY A 490 24.83 1.62 3.36
C GLY A 490 23.86 1.56 4.55
N LEU A 491 22.76 0.82 4.44
CA LEU A 491 21.83 0.55 5.55
C LEU A 491 22.50 -0.31 6.64
N MET A 492 23.19 -1.38 6.24
CA MET A 492 23.92 -2.25 7.16
C MET A 492 25.04 -1.49 7.88
N GLY A 493 25.83 -0.68 7.17
CA GLY A 493 26.88 0.15 7.77
C GLY A 493 26.33 1.13 8.81
N LYS A 494 25.18 1.77 8.53
CA LYS A 494 24.50 2.65 9.49
C LYS A 494 23.96 1.90 10.72
N MET A 495 23.50 0.66 10.57
CA MET A 495 23.05 -0.17 11.69
C MET A 495 24.22 -0.64 12.56
N VAL A 496 25.31 -1.10 11.96
CA VAL A 496 26.52 -1.53 12.68
C VAL A 496 27.16 -0.35 13.43
N LEU A 497 27.20 0.84 12.83
CA LEU A 497 27.70 2.05 13.49
C LEU A 497 26.76 2.54 14.61
N ARG A 498 25.45 2.32 14.49
CA ARG A 498 24.49 2.60 15.59
C ARG A 498 24.57 1.60 16.74
N GLY A 499 25.18 0.43 16.54
CA GLY A 499 25.48 -0.55 17.59
C GLY A 499 26.67 -0.16 18.49
N ARG A 500 27.52 0.78 18.06
CA ARG A 500 28.49 1.45 18.94
C ARG A 500 27.83 2.67 19.56
N PHE A 501 27.17 2.46 20.69
CA PHE A 501 26.90 3.52 21.66
C PHE A 501 28.25 4.05 22.18
N SER A 502 28.88 4.95 21.43
CA SER A 502 29.65 5.98 22.09
C SER A 502 28.61 6.91 22.72
N PRO A 503 28.61 7.14 24.05
CA PRO A 503 27.78 8.18 24.61
C PRO A 503 28.13 9.45 23.85
N ARG A 504 27.13 10.06 23.21
CA ARG A 504 27.28 11.37 22.59
C ARG A 504 27.84 12.29 23.68
N ALA A 505 29.14 12.56 23.63
CA ALA A 505 29.70 13.71 24.32
C ALA A 505 28.88 14.90 23.84
N ALA A 506 28.31 15.63 24.79
CA ALA A 506 27.64 16.89 24.52
C ALA A 506 28.57 17.73 23.62
N PRO A 507 28.08 18.30 22.50
CA PRO A 507 28.93 19.16 21.69
C PRO A 507 29.40 20.32 22.57
N ARG A 508 30.72 20.45 22.73
CA ARG A 508 31.36 21.64 23.29
C ARG A 508 30.92 22.84 22.45
N SER A 509 30.51 23.89 23.14
CA SER A 509 29.70 25.03 22.68
C SER A 509 30.43 26.07 21.83
N ASP A 510 31.62 25.80 21.31
CA ASP A 510 32.52 26.90 20.93
C ASP A 510 32.91 26.95 19.44
N ALA A 511 32.13 26.29 18.56
CA ALA A 511 32.31 26.41 17.10
C ALA A 511 31.15 27.20 16.46
N PRO A 512 31.44 28.23 15.62
CA PRO A 512 30.40 29.02 14.97
C PRO A 512 29.58 28.16 14.01
N LEU A 513 28.25 28.17 14.19
CA LEU A 513 27.28 27.38 13.44
C LEU A 513 27.23 27.78 11.96
N SER A 514 27.13 26.80 11.08
CA SER A 514 26.91 27.02 9.64
C SER A 514 25.51 27.62 9.38
N THR A 515 25.38 28.47 8.36
CA THR A 515 24.13 29.18 8.00
C THR A 515 22.93 28.26 7.77
N ALA A 516 23.14 27.01 7.36
CA ALA A 516 22.09 26.01 7.19
C ALA A 516 21.58 25.45 8.53
N GLU A 517 22.46 25.21 9.50
CA GLU A 517 22.09 24.70 10.83
C GLU A 517 21.44 25.76 11.70
N THR A 518 21.84 27.03 11.54
CA THR A 518 21.19 28.17 12.18
C THR A 518 19.76 28.36 11.65
N ARG A 519 19.55 28.20 10.34
CA ARG A 519 18.24 28.27 9.69
C ARG A 519 17.30 27.17 10.19
N ASP A 520 17.77 25.92 10.28
CA ASP A 520 16.95 24.80 10.73
C ASP A 520 16.61 24.88 12.23
N ARG A 521 17.51 25.45 13.05
CA ARG A 521 17.24 25.76 14.47
C ARG A 521 16.27 26.93 14.64
N MET A 522 16.37 27.99 13.82
CA MET A 522 15.39 29.09 13.83
C MET A 522 14.01 28.61 13.37
N PHE A 523 13.91 27.72 12.38
CA PHE A 523 12.65 27.08 11.98
C PHE A 523 12.04 26.22 13.09
N ALA A 524 12.87 25.51 13.86
CA ALA A 524 12.45 24.71 15.01
C ALA A 524 11.98 25.57 16.21
N ILE A 525 12.56 26.76 16.39
CA ILE A 525 12.14 27.74 17.41
C ILE A 525 10.84 28.44 16.98
N ALA A 526 10.72 28.81 15.70
CA ALA A 526 9.51 29.43 15.15
C ALA A 526 8.29 28.50 15.21
N THR A 527 8.49 27.20 14.98
CA THR A 527 7.43 26.18 15.12
C THR A 527 7.09 25.86 16.58
N ALA A 528 8.01 26.07 17.52
CA ALA A 528 7.75 25.94 18.96
C ALA A 528 6.92 27.11 19.52
N SER A 529 7.03 28.32 18.94
CA SER A 529 6.24 29.49 19.35
C SER A 529 4.76 29.39 18.95
N ASN A 530 4.41 28.53 17.99
CA ASN A 530 3.03 28.26 17.55
C ASN A 530 2.18 27.46 18.58
N LYS A 531 2.70 27.26 19.81
CA LYS A 531 2.03 26.53 20.91
C LYS A 531 1.79 27.37 22.18
N SER A 532 2.06 28.67 22.18
CA SER A 532 1.57 29.52 23.28
C SER A 532 0.16 30.02 22.97
N THR A 533 -0.78 29.60 23.78
CA THR A 533 -2.16 30.11 23.85
C THR A 533 -2.16 31.59 24.24
N ALA A 534 -2.06 32.50 23.27
CA ALA A 534 -2.48 33.90 23.38
C ALA A 534 -2.62 34.53 21.97
N ASP A 535 -3.83 35.03 21.69
CA ASP A 535 -4.33 35.85 20.55
C ASP A 535 -4.32 35.32 19.08
N PRO A 536 -5.48 35.29 18.40
CA PRO A 536 -5.63 34.76 17.03
C PRO A 536 -5.12 35.68 15.90
N ALA A 537 -4.58 36.88 16.21
CA ALA A 537 -4.20 37.86 15.19
C ALA A 537 -2.85 37.57 14.48
N ALA A 538 -1.92 36.87 15.13
CA ALA A 538 -0.56 36.67 14.60
C ALA A 538 -0.48 35.66 13.44
N SER A 539 -1.39 34.69 13.38
CA SER A 539 -1.41 33.65 12.33
C SER A 539 -1.76 34.19 10.93
N SER A 540 -2.45 35.33 10.89
CA SER A 540 -2.91 35.98 9.66
C SER A 540 -1.76 36.72 8.95
N VAL A 541 -0.86 37.33 9.71
CA VAL A 541 0.25 38.15 9.17
C VAL A 541 1.25 37.28 8.40
N TYR A 542 1.58 36.10 8.93
CA TYR A 542 2.48 35.16 8.25
C TYR A 542 1.87 34.55 6.99
N ARG A 543 0.55 34.31 6.96
CA ARG A 543 -0.14 33.89 5.74
C ARG A 543 -0.18 34.99 4.69
N ILE A 544 -0.34 36.24 5.09
CA ILE A 544 -0.32 37.38 4.17
C ILE A 544 1.07 37.57 3.57
N LEU A 545 2.13 37.47 4.37
CA LEU A 545 3.52 37.53 3.90
C LEU A 545 3.87 36.38 2.94
N ASP A 546 3.39 35.17 3.22
CA ASP A 546 3.61 33.99 2.37
C ASP A 546 2.84 34.12 1.03
N ILE A 547 1.62 34.67 1.06
CA ILE A 547 0.86 34.98 -0.15
C ILE A 547 1.53 36.08 -0.98
N LEU A 548 2.10 37.12 -0.34
CA LEU A 548 2.77 38.23 -1.02
C LEU A 548 4.13 37.82 -1.63
N THR A 549 4.86 36.91 -0.99
CA THR A 549 6.10 36.33 -1.55
C THR A 549 5.81 35.33 -2.65
N GLN A 550 4.77 34.49 -2.53
CA GLN A 550 4.31 33.60 -3.61
C GLN A 550 3.76 34.37 -4.82
N ALA A 551 3.17 35.55 -4.59
CA ALA A 551 2.73 36.47 -5.63
C ALA A 551 3.86 37.35 -6.22
N ASN A 552 5.11 37.19 -5.74
CA ASN A 552 6.30 37.92 -6.19
C ASN A 552 6.22 39.46 -5.99
N LEU A 553 5.43 39.90 -5.01
CA LEU A 553 5.21 41.32 -4.69
C LEU A 553 6.19 41.87 -3.64
N VAL A 554 6.98 40.99 -3.01
CA VAL A 554 7.99 41.33 -1.99
C VAL A 554 9.26 40.51 -2.25
N GLN A 555 10.42 41.17 -2.34
CA GLN A 555 11.72 40.51 -2.52
C GLN A 555 12.62 40.66 -1.28
N PRO A 556 13.38 39.62 -0.89
CA PRO A 556 14.38 39.71 0.16
C PRO A 556 15.60 40.52 -0.30
N VAL A 557 16.05 41.48 0.51
CA VAL A 557 17.16 42.40 0.17
C VAL A 557 18.41 42.08 1.01
N HIS A 558 19.56 41.86 0.36
CA HIS A 558 20.88 41.79 1.00
C HIS A 558 21.42 43.21 1.34
N PRO A 559 22.21 43.39 2.42
CA PRO A 559 22.43 44.72 2.99
C PRO A 559 23.59 45.49 2.34
N ALA A 560 23.38 46.80 2.12
CA ALA A 560 24.40 47.85 2.12
C ALA A 560 23.83 49.10 2.85
N PRO A 561 24.65 50.00 3.42
CA PRO A 561 24.20 50.87 4.53
C PRO A 561 23.91 52.35 4.16
N VAL A 562 23.15 52.99 5.08
CA VAL A 562 23.00 54.46 5.37
C VAL A 562 21.91 55.24 4.57
N PRO A 563 21.25 56.32 5.09
CA PRO A 563 20.72 56.66 6.43
C PRO A 563 19.18 56.97 6.43
N ALA A 564 18.68 57.35 7.60
CA ALA A 564 17.27 57.50 7.99
C ALA A 564 16.47 58.63 7.31
N VAL A 565 15.22 58.31 6.95
CA VAL A 565 14.12 59.28 6.77
C VAL A 565 12.90 58.77 7.56
N ARG A 566 12.27 59.67 8.33
CA ARG A 566 11.07 59.42 9.14
C ARG A 566 9.84 59.46 8.24
N HIS A 567 9.07 58.37 8.13
CA HIS A 567 7.69 58.45 7.63
C HIS A 567 6.75 57.54 8.43
N ARG A 568 5.54 58.08 8.70
CA ARG A 568 4.47 57.52 9.54
C ARG A 568 3.53 56.67 8.68
N GLU A 569 3.16 55.49 9.16
CA GLU A 569 2.39 54.49 8.42
C GLU A 569 0.86 54.70 8.58
N THR A 570 0.08 54.59 7.51
CA THR A 570 -1.41 54.65 7.53
C THR A 570 -2.03 53.62 6.58
N ILE A 571 -3.07 52.89 7.02
CA ILE A 571 -3.85 51.97 6.18
C ILE A 571 -5.10 52.69 5.67
N ARG A 572 -5.36 52.65 4.36
CA ARG A 572 -6.52 53.29 3.74
C ARG A 572 -7.49 52.23 3.20
N LEU A 573 -8.74 52.28 3.65
CA LEU A 573 -9.82 51.39 3.20
C LEU A 573 -10.74 52.16 2.25
N THR A 574 -10.85 51.75 0.98
CA THR A 574 -11.63 52.49 -0.03
C THR A 574 -12.83 51.68 -0.53
N CYS A 575 -14.04 52.26 -0.47
CA CYS A 575 -15.23 51.61 -1.00
C CYS A 575 -15.26 51.67 -2.54
N LEU A 576 -15.42 50.53 -3.21
CA LEU A 576 -15.42 50.44 -4.67
C LEU A 576 -16.65 51.12 -5.30
N SER A 577 -17.83 51.05 -4.66
CA SER A 577 -19.07 51.62 -5.19
C SER A 577 -19.23 53.11 -4.90
N CYS A 578 -19.01 53.55 -3.66
CA CYS A 578 -19.23 54.95 -3.27
C CYS A 578 -17.95 55.78 -3.17
N LYS A 579 -16.78 55.18 -3.44
CA LYS A 579 -15.45 55.81 -3.42
C LYS A 579 -15.04 56.48 -2.10
N LYS A 580 -15.79 56.29 -1.01
CA LYS A 580 -15.41 56.77 0.32
C LYS A 580 -14.22 55.99 0.87
N SER A 581 -13.22 56.70 1.37
CA SER A 581 -12.01 56.13 2.00
C SER A 581 -11.98 56.39 3.50
N LEU A 582 -11.59 55.39 4.29
CA LEU A 582 -11.39 55.48 5.74
C LEU A 582 -9.93 55.14 6.07
N SER A 583 -9.23 56.05 6.74
CA SER A 583 -7.85 55.84 7.18
C SER A 583 -7.84 55.29 8.61
N LEU A 584 -7.21 54.14 8.83
CA LEU A 584 -7.06 53.52 10.15
C LEU A 584 -5.66 53.83 10.69
N GLU A 585 -5.59 54.71 11.68
CA GLU A 585 -4.40 54.97 12.50
C GLU A 585 -4.51 54.15 13.80
N SER A 586 -4.14 52.87 13.77
CA SER A 586 -4.06 52.05 14.98
C SER A 586 -2.59 51.74 15.32
N PRO A 587 -2.02 52.37 16.37
CA PRO A 587 -0.61 52.17 16.76
C PRO A 587 -0.26 50.72 17.11
N ILE A 588 -1.25 49.92 17.50
CA ILE A 588 -1.07 48.54 17.99
C ILE A 588 -0.83 47.57 16.82
N ALA A 589 -1.64 47.66 15.77
CA ALA A 589 -1.48 46.84 14.57
C ALA A 589 -0.14 47.13 13.86
N LEU A 590 0.22 48.41 13.85
CA LEU A 590 1.45 48.93 13.28
C LEU A 590 2.70 48.38 13.99
N ASN A 591 2.74 48.46 15.32
CA ASN A 591 3.84 47.94 16.13
C ASN A 591 3.97 46.41 16.06
N ALA A 592 2.86 45.68 15.93
CA ALA A 592 2.89 44.22 15.78
C ALA A 592 3.50 43.79 14.43
N ILE A 593 3.18 44.51 13.35
CA ILE A 593 3.73 44.27 12.01
C ILE A 593 5.21 44.67 11.97
N HIS A 594 5.57 45.84 12.54
CA HIS A 594 6.95 46.29 12.65
C HIS A 594 7.83 45.36 13.51
N GLY A 595 7.30 44.87 14.63
CA GLY A 595 7.99 43.91 15.49
C GLY A 595 8.24 42.57 14.78
N SER A 596 7.26 42.10 14.01
CA SER A 596 7.35 40.83 13.27
C SER A 596 8.31 40.94 12.07
N ALA A 597 8.28 42.07 11.34
CA ALA A 597 9.17 42.31 10.21
C ALA A 597 10.65 42.47 10.65
N ARG A 598 10.91 43.17 11.76
CA ARG A 598 12.25 43.29 12.35
C ARG A 598 12.77 41.96 12.89
N ALA A 599 11.91 41.12 13.48
CA ALA A 599 12.31 39.80 13.98
C ALA A 599 12.68 38.82 12.85
N ALA A 600 12.28 39.11 11.61
CA ALA A 600 12.55 38.30 10.43
C ALA A 600 13.57 38.95 9.47
N ASP A 601 14.22 40.05 9.87
CA ASP A 601 15.26 40.78 9.12
C ASP A 601 14.80 41.35 7.76
N PHE A 602 13.50 41.64 7.62
CA PHE A 602 12.93 42.28 6.44
C PHE A 602 12.75 43.79 6.65
N ARG A 603 12.99 44.59 5.59
CA ARG A 603 12.60 46.00 5.54
C ARG A 603 11.38 46.16 4.63
N MET A 604 10.34 46.86 5.12
CA MET A 604 9.15 47.17 4.30
C MET A 604 9.49 48.24 3.25
N ALA A 605 9.04 48.03 2.02
CA ALA A 605 9.43 48.84 0.86
C ALA A 605 8.33 49.79 0.33
N ALA A 606 7.11 49.77 0.88
CA ALA A 606 6.01 50.61 0.41
C ALA A 606 5.28 51.30 1.57
N GLU A 607 5.02 52.60 1.40
CA GLU A 607 4.51 53.54 2.42
C GLU A 607 2.99 53.50 2.65
N PHE A 608 2.22 52.80 1.82
CA PHE A 608 0.75 52.75 1.93
C PHE A 608 0.20 51.36 1.59
N ILE A 609 -0.79 50.91 2.37
CA ILE A 609 -1.59 49.73 2.05
C ILE A 609 -3.01 50.21 1.76
N ASP A 610 -3.40 50.18 0.49
CA ASP A 610 -4.75 50.53 0.02
C ASP A 610 -5.57 49.24 -0.16
N VAL A 611 -6.67 49.11 0.57
CA VAL A 611 -7.55 47.94 0.52
C VAL A 611 -8.91 48.37 0.00
N ALA A 612 -9.30 47.84 -1.16
CA ALA A 612 -10.56 48.17 -1.80
C ALA A 612 -11.64 47.11 -1.55
N GLY A 613 -12.84 47.53 -1.14
CA GLY A 613 -13.96 46.63 -0.81
C GLY A 613 -15.33 47.30 -0.96
N HIS A 614 -16.45 46.65 -0.63
CA HIS A 614 -17.76 47.29 -0.60
C HIS A 614 -18.19 47.52 0.85
N CYS A 615 -18.56 48.75 1.21
CA CYS A 615 -19.03 49.06 2.57
C CYS A 615 -20.42 48.43 2.82
N ALA A 616 -20.78 48.27 4.10
CA ALA A 616 -22.02 47.59 4.51
C ALA A 616 -23.28 48.20 3.88
N SER A 617 -23.30 49.52 3.65
CA SER A 617 -24.37 50.25 2.97
C SER A 617 -24.40 50.12 1.45
N CYS A 618 -23.36 49.56 0.82
CA CYS A 618 -23.24 49.37 -0.63
C CYS A 618 -23.28 47.90 -1.05
N ARG A 619 -23.57 46.95 -0.14
CA ARG A 619 -23.80 45.54 -0.49
C ARG A 619 -25.21 45.35 -1.05
N PRO A 620 -25.41 44.82 -2.27
CA PRO A 620 -26.73 44.36 -2.70
C PRO A 620 -27.08 43.05 -1.97
N HIS A 621 -28.32 42.94 -1.48
CA HIS A 621 -28.88 41.67 -0.98
C HIS A 621 -28.77 40.58 -2.07
N ARG A 622 -28.12 39.46 -1.76
CA ARG A 622 -28.14 38.26 -2.63
C ARG A 622 -29.18 37.25 -2.11
N PRO A 623 -30.05 36.70 -2.98
CA PRO A 623 -30.88 35.53 -2.68
C PRO A 623 -30.03 34.25 -2.65
N PRO A 624 -30.57 33.11 -2.14
CA PRO A 624 -29.77 31.94 -1.79
C PRO A 624 -29.15 31.22 -2.99
N ILE A 625 -28.03 30.58 -2.68
CA ILE A 625 -26.99 30.07 -3.57
C ILE A 625 -27.50 28.93 -4.46
N GLY A 626 -27.47 29.13 -5.78
CA GLY A 626 -27.63 28.08 -6.80
C GLY A 626 -26.90 28.48 -8.07
N ALA A 627 -26.00 27.59 -8.52
CA ALA A 627 -25.42 27.46 -9.86
C ALA A 627 -24.81 28.70 -10.55
N VAL A 628 -23.49 28.67 -10.78
CA VAL A 628 -22.81 29.40 -11.87
C VAL A 628 -21.60 28.52 -12.26
N HIS A 629 -21.75 27.55 -13.18
CA HIS A 629 -21.58 27.69 -14.64
C HIS A 629 -20.84 28.94 -15.13
N VAL A 630 -19.62 28.67 -15.59
CA VAL A 630 -18.75 29.51 -16.40
C VAL A 630 -19.49 29.98 -17.65
N ASP A 631 -19.46 31.29 -17.96
CA ASP A 631 -18.99 31.68 -19.30
C ASP A 631 -18.41 33.10 -19.38
N ARG A 632 -17.41 33.19 -20.25
CA ARG A 632 -16.64 34.37 -20.64
C ARG A 632 -17.39 35.15 -21.73
N GLN A 633 -17.15 36.46 -21.77
CA GLN A 633 -16.67 37.24 -22.93
C GLN A 633 -17.27 38.65 -22.90
N THR A 634 -16.43 39.67 -23.04
CA THR A 634 -16.26 40.39 -24.31
C THR A 634 -15.31 41.57 -24.12
N ASP A 635 -14.20 41.54 -24.86
CA ASP A 635 -13.51 42.73 -25.37
C ASP A 635 -13.98 42.95 -26.82
N PRO A 636 -14.04 44.20 -27.31
CA PRO A 636 -14.03 44.51 -28.75
C PRO A 636 -12.97 45.57 -29.12
N PRO A 637 -12.83 45.98 -30.39
CA PRO A 637 -12.89 45.22 -31.66
C PRO A 637 -11.76 45.59 -32.65
N GLU A 638 -11.56 44.79 -33.72
CA GLU A 638 -11.13 45.33 -35.02
C GLU A 638 -11.54 44.45 -36.23
N PHE A 639 -11.55 45.12 -37.38
CA PHE A 639 -12.30 44.97 -38.63
C PHE A 639 -11.97 43.80 -39.62
N GLN A 640 -13.00 43.37 -40.37
CA GLN A 640 -13.09 43.22 -41.86
C GLN A 640 -13.11 41.85 -42.61
N SER A 641 -13.95 41.85 -43.66
CA SER A 641 -14.14 40.97 -44.85
C SER A 641 -15.01 39.70 -44.66
N ILE A 642 -16.22 39.53 -45.23
CA ILE A 642 -16.79 39.56 -46.61
C ILE A 642 -16.87 38.15 -47.25
N LEU A 643 -18.12 37.75 -47.60
CA LEU A 643 -18.57 36.63 -48.49
C LEU A 643 -18.44 35.21 -47.88
N THR A 644 -19.37 34.24 -47.99
CA THR A 644 -20.51 34.03 -48.91
C THR A 644 -21.40 32.90 -48.38
N GLN A 645 -22.72 33.06 -48.58
CA GLN A 645 -23.72 32.05 -49.01
C GLN A 645 -24.05 30.75 -48.24
N SER A 646 -25.37 30.54 -48.21
CA SER A 646 -26.15 29.28 -48.18
C SER A 646 -26.34 28.60 -46.82
N GLN A 647 -27.50 28.08 -46.42
CA GLN A 647 -28.87 28.06 -46.95
C GLN A 647 -29.77 27.56 -45.77
N ILE A 648 -30.97 28.15 -45.62
CA ILE A 648 -32.30 27.47 -45.55
C ILE A 648 -32.42 26.24 -44.60
N THR A 649 -33.24 26.17 -43.53
CA THR A 649 -34.73 26.10 -43.46
C THR A 649 -35.12 26.00 -41.96
N ARG A 650 -36.00 26.81 -41.36
CA ARG A 650 -37.49 26.88 -41.37
C ARG A 650 -38.23 25.70 -40.70
N ARG A 651 -38.80 25.95 -39.50
CA ARG A 651 -40.21 25.72 -39.01
C ARG A 651 -40.21 25.44 -37.50
N LYS A 652 -40.71 26.34 -36.63
CA LYS A 652 -42.11 26.69 -36.26
C LYS A 652 -42.94 25.56 -35.63
N ARG A 653 -43.34 25.83 -34.36
CA ARG A 653 -44.54 25.39 -33.61
C ARG A 653 -44.60 23.88 -33.32
N SER A 654 -44.88 23.42 -32.10
CA SER A 654 -45.71 23.92 -31.00
C SER A 654 -45.11 23.55 -29.64
#